data_AF-A0A239DB16-F1
#
_entry.id   AF-A0A239DB16-F1
#
_cell.length_a   1.000
_cell.length_b   1.000
_cell.length_c   1.000
_cell.angle_alpha   90.00
_cell.angle_beta   90.00
_cell.angle_gamma   90.00
#
_symmetry.space_group_name_H-M   'P 1'
#
loop_
_entity.id
_entity.type
_entity.pdbx_description
1 polymer ?
#
loop_
_entity_poly.entity_id
_entity_poly.type
_entity_poly.pdbx_seq_one_letter_code
_entity_poly.pdbx_strand_id
1 'polypeptide(L)'
;MSLPERLELLVTDEPMLDLWSVGPWRVPDGLCEEIGARLDKLVTDPRYADLTTEKSAIVKAPAPLVLSELIVTTDFLLGASGIRTGSHTYLQRQCFGAYYKKGRGSLNPPDSWDVCRGEFLPLHWLDGVPDLELALELNRKSLDVLEGIEPLEARRKALMRLFEDPPPGLADMKDTDRAEAWAARADDDTVAALPELAGPIGYLEWAWSGLRPVHEHLMEAAPHKESTDDLLVNLLLDAGLDAVPVELSAVLGEEGFRDLLDRFAAQSAGFDRDTWRIAAGGWLCRALGAGEAEACRRWMDLAARLIGAVNGLPGNAKFPDKGQLPVRTFIRQLRRLHAPRRRVVNPVMSALASDRVSDLPGDAETPEDEDAAFGLVGQPDVVAALKGISTVAGDVRLLLVGPDGTGKRDAAGEAARLLAGRMTGDPLWQAGDHYAGKSASDATAKMLDAVRDCAGKRVLIIDGLDDLARDEDAGAAALEELHRAVDVRDGLHVVALCEPGGDQAVRDVNPALALRFTAVPTRPFDADGFAELFRRALRERGARADEDALTAAGELLVRTPPVRNLRNARLAPHLAGLVLATVRERTEPGEELLVTSADIPTSLDEARQADDPMAGLNALTGLDAVKQEIELVAARVRAGRLRREAGLPVAPAPALHMVFTGNPGTGKTVVARLVARIFKKLGVLSSGHLVEASRARLVGRYVGQTAPKTRDVVQSAVGGVLFIDEAYSLTQSASGNDYGPEAIAELLKALEDHRDDLVVIVAGYETEMERFLSANPGLASRFPTRVRFPDFTDAELVEIFTGQAAAAGVEPSAAALGKVTELLRRSPRVRSFGNARVMRNLCERAVALQARRLTALDAPSADDLTALGPQDIPDVLSGTARAQSVTDPFAELDALIGLDEVKQEVHRLIAEARAADLRRDVGARPAAPTRHMVFTGNPGTAKTTVARLVAAVYAELGLLTSGHMVEASRVDLVGPYLGQTAPRVRAAVERALGGVLFVDEAYALASDAYGQEAIATLIQLMEEYRGDLVVIAAGYEREMRRFLASNPGLESRFPKRIAFPDYTDVELVEIFRHLASAEGFTLAPDVPDRLRALLRKSSRGPSFGNGRLMRNLLDAAIAAQAQRITAGDRPDDTEITTLRAADLRPVTPETRSKNVGLYL
;
A
#
# COMPACT_ATOMS: atom_id res chain seq x y z
N MET A 1 -23.51 26.91 -5.05
CA MET A 1 -24.52 25.86 -5.24
C MET A 1 -24.12 24.71 -4.37
N SER A 2 -24.88 24.45 -3.31
CA SER A 2 -24.72 23.20 -2.58
C SER A 2 -25.07 22.05 -3.53
N LEU A 3 -24.33 20.94 -3.41
CA LEU A 3 -24.84 19.70 -3.96
C LEU A 3 -26.12 19.33 -3.19
N PRO A 4 -27.05 18.59 -3.81
CA PRO A 4 -28.08 17.89 -3.05
C PRO A 4 -27.42 17.07 -1.94
N GLU A 5 -28.04 16.98 -0.77
CA GLU A 5 -27.53 16.27 0.43
C GLU A 5 -27.00 14.87 0.07
N ARG A 6 -27.76 14.12 -0.73
CA ARG A 6 -27.39 12.78 -1.23
C ARG A 6 -26.11 12.72 -2.05
N LEU A 7 -25.58 13.84 -2.53
CA LEU A 7 -24.37 13.93 -3.35
C LEU A 7 -23.18 14.56 -2.60
N GLU A 8 -23.37 15.03 -1.36
CA GLU A 8 -22.30 15.70 -0.59
C GLU A 8 -21.10 14.79 -0.34
N LEU A 9 -21.33 13.48 -0.19
CA LEU A 9 -20.26 12.50 0.00
C LEU A 9 -19.22 12.56 -1.13
N LEU A 10 -19.62 12.93 -2.36
CA LEU A 10 -18.73 13.02 -3.53
C LEU A 10 -17.62 14.05 -3.38
N VAL A 11 -17.75 15.01 -2.46
CA VAL A 11 -16.75 16.06 -2.24
C VAL A 11 -15.94 15.87 -0.96
N THR A 12 -16.14 14.73 -0.28
CA THR A 12 -15.36 14.30 0.89
C THR A 12 -14.23 13.35 0.50
N ASP A 13 -13.33 13.04 1.44
CA ASP A 13 -12.29 12.01 1.27
C ASP A 13 -12.64 10.69 2.00
N GLU A 14 -13.91 10.51 2.32
CA GLU A 14 -14.38 9.36 3.06
C GLU A 14 -14.43 8.07 2.21
N PRO A 15 -14.32 6.88 2.83
CA PRO A 15 -14.59 5.61 2.17
C PRO A 15 -15.98 5.57 1.52
N MET A 16 -16.04 5.50 0.19
CA MET A 16 -17.31 5.47 -0.54
C MET A 16 -17.26 4.54 -1.76
N LEU A 17 -18.42 3.96 -2.05
CA LEU A 17 -18.76 3.36 -3.33
C LEU A 17 -19.86 4.21 -3.96
N ASP A 18 -19.61 4.72 -5.15
CA ASP A 18 -20.56 5.57 -5.86
C ASP A 18 -21.02 4.92 -7.15
N LEU A 19 -22.24 4.37 -7.15
CA LEU A 19 -22.87 3.79 -8.32
C LEU A 19 -23.81 4.82 -8.94
N TRP A 20 -23.57 5.24 -10.18
CA TRP A 20 -24.25 6.42 -10.74
C TRP A 20 -25.77 6.25 -10.94
N SER A 21 -26.24 5.00 -11.04
CA SER A 21 -27.65 4.66 -11.08
C SER A 21 -28.36 4.76 -9.71
N VAL A 22 -27.63 4.85 -8.60
CA VAL A 22 -28.16 4.90 -7.23
C VAL A 22 -27.73 6.18 -6.51
N GLY A 23 -26.43 6.43 -6.46
CA GLY A 23 -25.80 7.55 -5.76
C GLY A 23 -24.56 7.11 -4.98
N PRO A 24 -23.89 8.08 -4.32
CA PRO A 24 -22.73 7.81 -3.50
C PRO A 24 -23.18 7.22 -2.17
N TRP A 25 -22.52 6.14 -1.78
CA TRP A 25 -22.80 5.45 -0.54
C TRP A 25 -21.53 5.32 0.29
N ARG A 26 -21.63 5.71 1.56
CA ARG A 26 -20.54 5.62 2.52
C ARG A 26 -20.39 4.16 2.90
N VAL A 27 -19.19 3.60 2.72
CA VAL A 27 -18.92 2.22 3.11
C VAL A 27 -18.75 2.19 4.64
N PRO A 28 -19.59 1.44 5.38
CA PRO A 28 -19.45 1.33 6.84
C PRO A 28 -18.13 0.67 7.23
N ASP A 29 -17.53 1.15 8.32
CA ASP A 29 -16.34 0.54 8.90
C ASP A 29 -16.64 -0.91 9.32
N GLY A 30 -15.81 -1.87 8.91
CA GLY A 30 -15.99 -3.28 9.25
C GLY A 30 -16.89 -4.09 8.30
N LEU A 31 -17.61 -3.45 7.37
CA LEU A 31 -18.55 -4.16 6.50
C LEU A 31 -17.85 -5.19 5.58
N CYS A 32 -16.69 -4.84 5.02
CA CYS A 32 -15.98 -5.80 4.16
C CYS A 32 -15.43 -7.00 4.96
N GLU A 33 -15.07 -6.79 6.23
CA GLU A 33 -14.68 -7.87 7.14
C GLU A 33 -15.88 -8.77 7.45
N GLU A 34 -17.07 -8.21 7.66
CA GLU A 34 -18.31 -8.96 7.86
C GLU A 34 -18.71 -9.78 6.64
N ILE A 35 -18.69 -9.17 5.44
CA ILE A 35 -18.92 -9.86 4.17
C ILE A 35 -17.90 -10.97 3.96
N GLY A 36 -16.62 -10.70 4.27
CA GLY A 36 -15.56 -11.70 4.25
C GLY A 36 -15.87 -12.89 5.15
N ALA A 37 -16.33 -12.65 6.39
CA ALA A 37 -16.69 -13.73 7.32
C ALA A 37 -17.90 -14.55 6.86
N ARG A 38 -18.91 -13.90 6.24
CA ARG A 38 -20.07 -14.60 5.64
C ARG A 38 -19.65 -15.48 4.46
N LEU A 39 -18.75 -14.97 3.62
CA LEU A 39 -18.14 -15.73 2.53
C LEU A 39 -17.33 -16.91 3.07
N ASP A 40 -16.47 -16.71 4.07
CA ASP A 40 -15.67 -17.77 4.67
C ASP A 40 -16.55 -18.91 5.21
N LYS A 41 -17.67 -18.54 5.87
CA LYS A 41 -18.66 -19.50 6.35
C LYS A 41 -19.32 -20.28 5.21
N LEU A 42 -19.64 -19.63 4.10
CA LEU A 42 -20.28 -20.29 2.96
C LEU A 42 -19.31 -21.19 2.19
N VAL A 43 -18.05 -20.78 2.07
CA VAL A 43 -16.98 -21.57 1.44
C VAL A 43 -16.64 -22.82 2.26
N THR A 44 -16.75 -22.75 3.58
CA THR A 44 -16.46 -23.88 4.49
C THR A 44 -17.68 -24.75 4.80
N ASP A 45 -18.88 -24.41 4.31
CA ASP A 45 -20.06 -25.26 4.46
C ASP A 45 -19.83 -26.60 3.72
N PRO A 46 -19.96 -27.76 4.41
CA PRO A 46 -19.69 -29.07 3.82
C PRO A 46 -20.46 -29.37 2.53
N ARG A 47 -21.61 -28.72 2.33
CA ARG A 47 -22.43 -28.88 1.11
C ARG A 47 -21.80 -28.20 -0.12
N TYR A 48 -20.92 -27.23 0.08
CA TYR A 48 -20.30 -26.43 -0.98
C TYR A 48 -18.77 -26.52 -1.02
N ALA A 49 -18.12 -26.98 0.05
CA ALA A 49 -16.66 -26.99 0.22
C ALA A 49 -15.92 -27.75 -0.90
N ASP A 50 -16.51 -28.83 -1.40
CA ASP A 50 -15.94 -29.65 -2.48
C ASP A 50 -16.22 -29.09 -3.89
N LEU A 51 -17.13 -28.11 -4.00
CA LEU A 51 -17.46 -27.46 -5.27
C LEU A 51 -16.38 -26.42 -5.58
N THR A 52 -15.44 -26.78 -6.46
CA THR A 52 -14.31 -25.91 -6.82
C THR A 52 -14.07 -25.86 -8.32
N THR A 53 -13.34 -24.84 -8.78
CA THR A 53 -12.97 -24.64 -10.18
C THR A 53 -11.52 -24.22 -10.34
N GLU A 54 -10.85 -24.78 -11.35
CA GLU A 54 -9.49 -24.42 -11.74
C GLU A 54 -9.45 -23.19 -12.68
N LYS A 55 -10.61 -22.74 -13.18
CA LYS A 55 -10.72 -21.80 -14.31
C LYS A 55 -10.61 -20.31 -13.93
N SER A 56 -9.97 -19.96 -12.81
CA SER A 56 -9.89 -18.55 -12.37
C SER A 56 -8.52 -17.89 -12.57
N ALA A 57 -8.50 -16.81 -13.37
CA ALA A 57 -7.33 -15.96 -13.55
C ALA A 57 -7.06 -15.05 -12.32
N ILE A 58 -8.10 -14.74 -11.53
CA ILE A 58 -8.11 -13.62 -10.57
C ILE A 58 -7.97 -14.09 -9.12
N VAL A 59 -8.57 -15.23 -8.77
CA VAL A 59 -8.54 -15.83 -7.43
C VAL A 59 -7.66 -17.08 -7.39
N LYS A 60 -7.19 -17.49 -6.21
CA LYS A 60 -6.29 -18.64 -6.04
C LYS A 60 -7.01 -19.93 -6.45
N ALA A 61 -6.33 -20.78 -7.24
CA ALA A 61 -6.86 -22.06 -7.68
C ALA A 61 -6.38 -23.20 -6.74
N PRO A 62 -7.21 -24.24 -6.47
CA PRO A 62 -8.62 -24.36 -6.87
C PRO A 62 -9.48 -23.31 -6.16
N ALA A 63 -10.32 -22.62 -6.92
CA ALA A 63 -11.17 -21.56 -6.40
C ALA A 63 -12.52 -22.14 -5.97
N PRO A 64 -13.05 -21.80 -4.79
CA PRO A 64 -14.41 -22.17 -4.41
C PRO A 64 -15.41 -21.72 -5.49
N LEU A 65 -16.31 -22.62 -5.89
CA LEU A 65 -17.32 -22.32 -6.90
C LEU A 65 -18.23 -21.17 -6.44
N VAL A 66 -18.55 -21.16 -5.13
CA VAL A 66 -19.26 -20.08 -4.42
C VAL A 66 -18.63 -18.70 -4.68
N LEU A 67 -17.31 -18.61 -4.57
CA LEU A 67 -16.60 -17.35 -4.77
C LEU A 67 -16.63 -16.91 -6.23
N SER A 68 -16.55 -17.86 -7.16
CA SER A 68 -16.62 -17.59 -8.59
C SER A 68 -18.00 -17.09 -8.98
N GLU A 69 -19.06 -17.71 -8.44
CA GLU A 69 -20.44 -17.24 -8.56
C GLU A 69 -20.58 -15.82 -8.01
N LEU A 70 -20.17 -15.59 -6.76
CA LEU A 70 -20.23 -14.27 -6.11
C LEU A 70 -19.57 -13.14 -6.90
N ILE A 71 -18.43 -13.40 -7.54
CA ILE A 71 -17.76 -12.39 -8.38
C ILE A 71 -18.63 -12.02 -9.59
N VAL A 72 -19.23 -13.00 -10.26
CA VAL A 72 -20.12 -12.79 -11.41
C VAL A 72 -21.42 -12.12 -10.96
N THR A 73 -22.06 -12.63 -9.91
CA THR A 73 -23.28 -12.06 -9.34
C THR A 73 -23.07 -10.60 -8.91
N THR A 74 -21.95 -10.29 -8.23
CA THR A 74 -21.65 -8.91 -7.80
C THR A 74 -21.49 -7.97 -8.98
N ASP A 75 -20.82 -8.40 -10.06
CA ASP A 75 -20.65 -7.57 -11.26
C ASP A 75 -21.96 -7.40 -12.04
N PHE A 76 -22.86 -8.39 -12.01
CA PHE A 76 -24.23 -8.28 -12.51
C PHE A 76 -25.08 -7.30 -11.70
N LEU A 77 -25.03 -7.38 -10.36
CA LEU A 77 -25.78 -6.50 -9.48
C LEU A 77 -25.37 -5.04 -9.58
N LEU A 78 -24.15 -4.73 -10.04
CA LEU A 78 -23.72 -3.35 -10.33
C LEU A 78 -24.29 -2.80 -11.65
N GLY A 79 -24.79 -3.67 -12.53
CA GLY A 79 -25.51 -3.33 -13.77
C GLY A 79 -24.63 -3.19 -15.00
N ALA A 80 -25.15 -3.63 -16.15
CA ALA A 80 -24.39 -3.72 -17.39
C ALA A 80 -23.92 -2.36 -17.91
N SER A 81 -22.60 -2.18 -18.01
CA SER A 81 -21.96 -0.93 -18.40
C SER A 81 -22.30 0.27 -17.53
N GLY A 82 -22.79 0.03 -16.31
CA GLY A 82 -23.03 1.07 -15.30
C GLY A 82 -21.72 1.62 -14.73
N ILE A 83 -21.68 2.94 -14.50
CA ILE A 83 -20.51 3.65 -13.98
C ILE A 83 -20.46 3.52 -12.45
N ARG A 84 -19.32 3.02 -11.95
CA ARG A 84 -18.98 2.99 -10.52
C ARG A 84 -17.73 3.81 -10.23
N THR A 85 -17.73 4.57 -9.14
CA THR A 85 -16.64 5.48 -8.77
C THR A 85 -16.34 5.47 -7.26
N GLY A 86 -15.30 6.16 -6.84
CA GLY A 86 -14.92 6.33 -5.43
C GLY A 86 -13.83 5.37 -4.94
N SER A 87 -13.48 5.46 -3.66
CA SER A 87 -12.36 4.71 -3.09
C SER A 87 -12.57 3.19 -3.09
N HIS A 88 -13.85 2.75 -3.06
CA HIS A 88 -14.28 1.36 -3.12
C HIS A 88 -14.77 0.93 -4.52
N THR A 89 -14.33 1.60 -5.59
CA THR A 89 -14.63 1.23 -7.00
C THR A 89 -14.47 -0.27 -7.29
N TYR A 90 -13.51 -0.94 -6.65
CA TYR A 90 -13.30 -2.40 -6.75
C TYR A 90 -13.75 -3.13 -5.46
N LEU A 91 -15.04 -3.05 -5.14
CA LEU A 91 -15.62 -3.56 -3.89
C LEU A 91 -15.27 -5.03 -3.62
N GLN A 92 -15.39 -5.89 -4.63
CA GLN A 92 -15.06 -7.31 -4.56
C GLN A 92 -13.60 -7.57 -4.15
N ARG A 93 -12.65 -6.69 -4.51
CA ARG A 93 -11.25 -6.83 -4.10
C ARG A 93 -11.04 -6.42 -2.63
N GLN A 94 -11.87 -5.50 -2.13
CA GLN A 94 -11.84 -5.07 -0.74
C GLN A 94 -12.48 -6.12 0.17
N CYS A 95 -13.64 -6.65 -0.21
CA CYS A 95 -14.39 -7.58 0.65
C CYS A 95 -14.00 -9.06 0.46
N PHE A 96 -13.54 -9.49 -0.73
CA PHE A 96 -13.11 -10.89 -0.99
C PHE A 96 -11.58 -11.04 -1.05
N GLY A 97 -10.84 -10.02 -0.59
CA GLY A 97 -9.40 -9.89 -0.82
C GLY A 97 -8.55 -11.07 -0.35
N ALA A 98 -9.01 -11.84 0.65
CA ALA A 98 -8.33 -13.04 1.15
C ALA A 98 -8.14 -14.12 0.06
N TYR A 99 -9.10 -14.22 -0.86
CA TYR A 99 -9.13 -15.21 -1.93
C TYR A 99 -8.46 -14.76 -3.23
N TYR A 100 -8.18 -13.46 -3.38
CA TYR A 100 -7.48 -12.91 -4.55
C TYR A 100 -5.98 -13.27 -4.52
N LYS A 101 -5.37 -13.52 -5.70
CA LYS A 101 -3.94 -13.84 -5.81
C LYS A 101 -3.02 -12.73 -5.27
N LYS A 102 -3.40 -11.46 -5.42
CA LYS A 102 -2.65 -10.27 -4.98
C LYS A 102 -3.10 -9.72 -3.61
N GLY A 103 -3.98 -10.41 -2.90
CA GLY A 103 -4.55 -9.95 -1.63
C GLY A 103 -5.40 -8.67 -1.73
N ARG A 104 -5.79 -8.15 -0.56
CA ARG A 104 -6.48 -6.86 -0.40
C ARG A 104 -5.55 -5.73 -0.87
N GLY A 105 -6.01 -4.92 -1.83
CA GLY A 105 -5.25 -3.77 -2.35
C GLY A 105 -5.48 -2.50 -1.55
N SER A 106 -4.64 -1.47 -1.72
CA SER A 106 -4.88 -0.13 -1.17
C SER A 106 -6.18 0.47 -1.71
N LEU A 107 -6.78 1.39 -0.95
CA LEU A 107 -7.93 2.17 -1.42
C LEU A 107 -7.57 2.98 -2.66
N ASN A 108 -8.55 3.15 -3.53
CA ASN A 108 -8.37 3.93 -4.75
C ASN A 108 -8.56 5.43 -4.47
N PRO A 109 -7.94 6.32 -5.25
CA PRO A 109 -8.28 7.75 -5.23
C PRO A 109 -9.79 7.97 -5.44
N PRO A 110 -10.39 9.03 -4.86
CA PRO A 110 -11.83 9.33 -5.03
C PRO A 110 -12.27 9.56 -6.48
N ASP A 111 -11.35 9.93 -7.39
CA ASP A 111 -11.62 10.11 -8.82
C ASP A 111 -11.44 8.82 -9.65
N SER A 112 -11.25 7.68 -8.98
CA SER A 112 -11.19 6.37 -9.63
C SER A 112 -12.58 5.96 -10.09
N TRP A 113 -12.63 5.31 -11.24
CA TRP A 113 -13.87 4.84 -11.82
C TRP A 113 -13.64 3.60 -12.69
N ASP A 114 -14.73 2.85 -12.88
CA ASP A 114 -14.79 1.68 -13.73
C ASP A 114 -16.23 1.47 -14.23
N VAL A 115 -16.40 0.55 -15.17
CA VAL A 115 -17.70 0.08 -15.67
C VAL A 115 -17.84 -1.41 -15.38
N CYS A 116 -19.06 -1.96 -15.41
CA CYS A 116 -19.33 -3.36 -15.08
C CYS A 116 -19.73 -4.17 -16.33
N ARG A 117 -19.47 -5.49 -16.33
CA ARG A 117 -19.74 -6.36 -17.47
C ARG A 117 -21.24 -6.67 -17.59
N GLY A 118 -21.88 -6.86 -16.44
CA GLY A 118 -23.35 -6.98 -16.27
C GLY A 118 -24.05 -8.08 -17.05
N GLU A 119 -23.33 -9.14 -17.41
CA GLU A 119 -23.93 -10.29 -18.10
C GLU A 119 -24.72 -11.16 -17.10
N PHE A 120 -25.97 -11.47 -17.43
CA PHE A 120 -26.79 -12.37 -16.63
C PHE A 120 -26.44 -13.83 -16.98
N LEU A 121 -25.67 -14.49 -16.11
CA LEU A 121 -25.21 -15.87 -16.29
C LEU A 121 -25.75 -16.78 -15.19
N PRO A 122 -27.09 -16.92 -15.06
CA PRO A 122 -27.69 -17.71 -13.98
C PRO A 122 -27.30 -19.18 -14.13
N LEU A 123 -26.76 -19.74 -13.06
CA LEU A 123 -26.40 -21.16 -13.01
C LEU A 123 -25.41 -21.59 -14.11
N HIS A 124 -24.54 -20.71 -14.63
CA HIS A 124 -23.53 -21.10 -15.63
C HIS A 124 -22.55 -22.20 -15.17
N TRP A 125 -22.58 -22.53 -13.87
CA TRP A 125 -21.88 -23.67 -13.26
C TRP A 125 -22.79 -24.86 -12.93
N LEU A 126 -23.96 -24.98 -13.54
CA LEU A 126 -24.90 -26.07 -13.27
C LEU A 126 -24.26 -27.45 -13.48
N ASP A 127 -23.41 -27.59 -14.50
CA ASP A 127 -22.64 -28.82 -14.76
C ASP A 127 -21.57 -29.11 -13.68
N GLY A 128 -21.23 -28.10 -12.87
CA GLY A 128 -20.26 -28.17 -11.78
C GLY A 128 -20.90 -28.47 -10.41
N VAL A 129 -22.21 -28.68 -10.35
CA VAL A 129 -22.95 -29.03 -9.12
C VAL A 129 -23.80 -30.29 -9.33
N PRO A 130 -24.10 -31.05 -8.27
CA PRO A 130 -24.72 -32.38 -8.38
C PRO A 130 -26.15 -32.35 -8.95
N ASP A 131 -26.90 -31.30 -8.63
CA ASP A 131 -28.27 -31.13 -9.03
C ASP A 131 -28.68 -29.65 -9.05
N LEU A 132 -29.83 -29.37 -9.68
CA LEU A 132 -30.40 -28.03 -9.83
C LEU A 132 -30.82 -27.41 -8.49
N GLU A 133 -31.24 -28.21 -7.51
CA GLU A 133 -31.71 -27.72 -6.22
C GLU A 133 -30.55 -27.09 -5.43
N LEU A 134 -29.39 -27.77 -5.40
CA LEU A 134 -28.17 -27.24 -4.80
C LEU A 134 -27.65 -26.02 -5.55
N ALA A 135 -27.76 -25.98 -6.87
CA ALA A 135 -27.38 -24.83 -7.70
C ALA A 135 -28.16 -23.56 -7.33
N LEU A 136 -29.48 -23.71 -7.16
CA LEU A 136 -30.40 -22.65 -6.75
C LEU A 136 -30.18 -22.24 -5.29
N GLU A 137 -29.94 -23.19 -4.40
CA GLU A 137 -29.58 -22.88 -3.00
C GLU A 137 -28.28 -22.07 -2.94
N LEU A 138 -27.25 -22.48 -3.68
CA LEU A 138 -25.96 -21.80 -3.72
C LEU A 138 -26.07 -20.35 -4.22
N ASN A 139 -26.90 -20.11 -5.24
CA ASN A 139 -27.15 -18.77 -5.76
C ASN A 139 -27.84 -17.87 -4.72
N ARG A 140 -28.87 -18.39 -4.05
CA ARG A 140 -29.55 -17.66 -2.96
C ARG A 140 -28.61 -17.38 -1.79
N LYS A 141 -27.79 -18.35 -1.39
CA LYS A 141 -26.79 -18.16 -0.32
C LYS A 141 -25.67 -17.20 -0.69
N SER A 142 -25.27 -17.19 -1.96
CA SER A 142 -24.35 -16.17 -2.49
C SER A 142 -24.96 -14.77 -2.37
N LEU A 143 -26.25 -14.61 -2.67
CA LEU A 143 -26.94 -13.34 -2.46
C LEU A 143 -27.07 -12.95 -0.97
N ASP A 144 -27.12 -13.91 -0.04
CA ASP A 144 -27.12 -13.62 1.40
C ASP A 144 -25.77 -13.04 1.88
N VAL A 145 -24.65 -13.44 1.26
CA VAL A 145 -23.30 -12.90 1.58
C VAL A 145 -23.21 -11.39 1.29
N LEU A 146 -23.93 -10.92 0.27
CA LEU A 146 -23.93 -9.53 -0.18
C LEU A 146 -24.93 -8.63 0.58
N GLU A 147 -25.67 -9.18 1.54
CA GLU A 147 -26.63 -8.41 2.34
C GLU A 147 -25.92 -7.30 3.13
N GLY A 148 -26.52 -6.11 3.15
CA GLY A 148 -25.98 -4.93 3.84
C GLY A 148 -25.20 -3.99 2.92
N ILE A 149 -24.97 -4.37 1.66
CA ILE A 149 -24.50 -3.45 0.63
C ILE A 149 -25.71 -2.71 0.06
N GLU A 150 -26.10 -1.62 0.73
CA GLU A 150 -27.32 -0.86 0.44
C GLU A 150 -27.51 -0.51 -1.05
N PRO A 151 -26.49 -0.05 -1.81
CA PRO A 151 -26.65 0.24 -3.24
C PRO A 151 -27.05 -0.97 -4.10
N LEU A 152 -26.84 -2.20 -3.62
CA LEU A 152 -27.16 -3.43 -4.34
C LEU A 152 -28.48 -4.05 -3.90
N GLU A 153 -29.08 -3.63 -2.78
CA GLU A 153 -30.19 -4.34 -2.14
C GLU A 153 -31.43 -4.49 -3.03
N ALA A 154 -31.81 -3.45 -3.77
CA ALA A 154 -32.97 -3.52 -4.66
C ALA A 154 -32.78 -4.59 -5.75
N ARG A 155 -31.61 -4.60 -6.40
CA ARG A 155 -31.24 -5.57 -7.44
C ARG A 155 -31.04 -6.97 -6.86
N ARG A 156 -30.44 -7.07 -5.68
CA ARG A 156 -30.22 -8.33 -4.94
C ARG A 156 -31.54 -9.01 -4.59
N LYS A 157 -32.52 -8.25 -4.08
CA LYS A 157 -33.87 -8.76 -3.75
C LYS A 157 -34.65 -9.15 -5.00
N ALA A 158 -34.57 -8.37 -6.08
CA ALA A 158 -35.17 -8.73 -7.35
C ALA A 158 -34.61 -10.06 -7.89
N LEU A 159 -33.29 -10.24 -7.83
CA LEU A 159 -32.65 -11.48 -8.26
C LEU A 159 -32.97 -12.66 -7.33
N MET A 160 -33.11 -12.40 -6.02
CA MET A 160 -33.55 -13.41 -5.06
C MET A 160 -34.97 -13.91 -5.36
N ARG A 161 -35.93 -13.00 -5.60
CA ARG A 161 -37.31 -13.34 -6.01
C ARG A 161 -37.33 -14.15 -7.29
N LEU A 162 -36.48 -13.79 -8.26
CA LEU A 162 -36.32 -14.55 -9.48
C LEU A 162 -35.93 -16.00 -9.13
N PHE A 163 -34.86 -16.21 -8.36
CA PHE A 163 -34.42 -17.56 -7.95
C PHE A 163 -35.42 -18.37 -7.08
N GLU A 164 -36.46 -17.75 -6.53
CA GLU A 164 -37.53 -18.43 -5.80
C GLU A 164 -38.58 -19.10 -6.69
N ASP A 165 -38.80 -18.62 -7.93
CA ASP A 165 -39.70 -19.23 -8.94
C ASP A 165 -38.93 -19.64 -10.22
N PRO A 166 -38.13 -20.72 -10.17
CA PRO A 166 -37.35 -21.17 -11.33
C PRO A 166 -38.21 -21.67 -12.50
N PRO A 167 -37.87 -21.33 -13.76
CA PRO A 167 -38.49 -21.92 -14.94
C PRO A 167 -38.47 -23.46 -14.94
N PRO A 168 -39.53 -24.12 -15.44
CA PRO A 168 -39.54 -25.57 -15.57
C PRO A 168 -38.52 -26.02 -16.62
N GLY A 169 -37.81 -27.12 -16.35
CA GLY A 169 -36.88 -27.74 -17.30
C GLY A 169 -35.50 -27.09 -17.41
N LEU A 170 -35.11 -26.20 -16.48
CA LEU A 170 -33.81 -25.51 -16.50
C LEU A 170 -32.59 -26.46 -16.61
N ALA A 171 -32.66 -27.65 -16.02
CA ALA A 171 -31.55 -28.61 -16.00
C ALA A 171 -31.14 -29.09 -17.39
N ASP A 172 -32.09 -29.12 -18.33
CA ASP A 172 -31.88 -29.63 -19.69
C ASP A 172 -31.61 -28.51 -20.72
N MET A 173 -31.63 -27.25 -20.29
CA MET A 173 -31.47 -26.06 -21.14
C MET A 173 -30.00 -25.63 -21.23
N LYS A 174 -29.60 -25.14 -22.42
CA LYS A 174 -28.31 -24.46 -22.60
C LYS A 174 -28.30 -23.13 -21.85
N ASP A 175 -27.11 -22.60 -21.54
CA ASP A 175 -26.97 -21.33 -20.81
C ASP A 175 -27.77 -20.17 -21.45
N THR A 176 -27.76 -20.06 -22.78
CA THR A 176 -28.53 -19.05 -23.53
C THR A 176 -30.03 -19.22 -23.34
N ASP A 177 -30.52 -20.45 -23.41
CA ASP A 177 -31.95 -20.77 -23.30
C ASP A 177 -32.43 -20.58 -21.85
N ARG A 178 -31.55 -20.80 -20.86
CA ARG A 178 -31.83 -20.53 -19.45
C ARG A 178 -32.01 -19.05 -19.18
N ALA A 179 -31.12 -18.20 -19.67
CA ALA A 179 -31.24 -16.75 -19.50
C ALA A 179 -32.55 -16.22 -20.09
N GLU A 180 -32.95 -16.68 -21.28
CA GLU A 180 -34.24 -16.36 -21.90
C GLU A 180 -35.43 -16.89 -21.10
N ALA A 181 -35.37 -18.11 -20.58
CA ALA A 181 -36.43 -18.70 -19.77
C ALA A 181 -36.63 -17.94 -18.44
N TRP A 182 -35.53 -17.49 -17.81
CA TRP A 182 -35.58 -16.65 -16.61
C TRP A 182 -36.16 -15.28 -16.90
N ALA A 183 -35.71 -14.62 -17.97
CA ALA A 183 -36.24 -13.35 -18.45
C ALA A 183 -37.77 -13.41 -18.68
N ALA A 184 -38.26 -14.48 -19.31
CA ALA A 184 -39.68 -14.66 -19.60
C ALA A 184 -40.57 -14.82 -18.35
N ARG A 185 -40.00 -15.13 -17.18
CA ARG A 185 -40.73 -15.25 -15.90
C ARG A 185 -40.58 -14.04 -14.98
N ALA A 186 -39.64 -13.15 -15.26
CA ALA A 186 -39.44 -11.97 -14.45
C ALA A 186 -40.70 -11.09 -14.51
N ASP A 187 -41.23 -10.72 -13.34
CA ASP A 187 -42.32 -9.74 -13.25
C ASP A 187 -41.83 -8.33 -13.60
N ASP A 188 -42.76 -7.42 -13.87
CA ASP A 188 -42.44 -6.05 -14.28
C ASP A 188 -41.54 -5.33 -13.24
N ASP A 189 -41.74 -5.60 -11.95
CA ASP A 189 -40.93 -5.03 -10.86
C ASP A 189 -39.48 -5.56 -10.90
N THR A 190 -39.29 -6.83 -11.23
CA THR A 190 -37.98 -7.48 -11.35
C THR A 190 -37.27 -7.01 -12.60
N VAL A 191 -37.97 -6.90 -13.73
CA VAL A 191 -37.42 -6.31 -14.97
C VAL A 191 -37.08 -4.83 -14.77
N ALA A 192 -37.89 -4.07 -14.03
CA ALA A 192 -37.57 -2.67 -13.71
C ALA A 192 -36.29 -2.54 -12.86
N ALA A 193 -36.04 -3.46 -11.94
CA ALA A 193 -34.82 -3.51 -11.14
C ALA A 193 -33.61 -4.07 -11.92
N LEU A 194 -33.85 -5.02 -12.83
CA LEU A 194 -32.86 -5.76 -13.62
C LEU A 194 -33.20 -5.65 -15.13
N PRO A 195 -33.09 -4.45 -15.74
CA PRO A 195 -33.49 -4.21 -17.13
C PRO A 195 -32.69 -5.06 -18.15
N GLU A 196 -31.54 -5.61 -17.74
CA GLU A 196 -30.76 -6.56 -18.52
C GLU A 196 -31.56 -7.83 -18.88
N LEU A 197 -32.60 -8.18 -18.09
CA LEU A 197 -33.48 -9.32 -18.34
C LEU A 197 -34.43 -9.09 -19.53
N ALA A 198 -34.64 -7.85 -19.98
CA ALA A 198 -35.45 -7.58 -21.16
C ALA A 198 -34.75 -7.99 -22.49
N GLY A 199 -33.54 -8.55 -22.40
CA GLY A 199 -32.71 -8.94 -23.53
C GLY A 199 -31.98 -7.75 -24.17
N PRO A 200 -31.11 -8.00 -25.18
CA PRO A 200 -30.27 -6.96 -25.78
C PRO A 200 -31.04 -5.77 -26.35
N ILE A 201 -32.17 -6.02 -27.03
CA ILE A 201 -33.01 -4.97 -27.62
C ILE A 201 -33.76 -4.22 -26.52
N GLY A 202 -34.37 -4.92 -25.56
CA GLY A 202 -35.10 -4.30 -24.45
C GLY A 202 -34.19 -3.46 -23.56
N TYR A 203 -32.96 -3.90 -23.30
CA TYR A 203 -31.97 -3.11 -22.57
C TYR A 203 -31.51 -1.87 -23.34
N LEU A 204 -31.35 -1.98 -24.66
CA LEU A 204 -31.04 -0.84 -25.53
C LEU A 204 -32.18 0.18 -25.54
N GLU A 205 -33.43 -0.30 -25.64
CA GLU A 205 -34.64 0.53 -25.54
C GLU A 205 -34.73 1.22 -24.18
N TRP A 206 -34.47 0.50 -23.08
CA TRP A 206 -34.44 1.05 -21.73
C TRP A 206 -33.37 2.14 -21.58
N ALA A 207 -32.15 1.89 -22.08
CA ALA A 207 -31.07 2.86 -22.03
C ALA A 207 -31.38 4.13 -22.85
N TRP A 208 -31.92 3.96 -24.07
CA TRP A 208 -32.27 5.08 -24.95
C TRP A 208 -33.47 5.88 -24.43
N SER A 209 -34.53 5.19 -23.99
CA SER A 209 -35.74 5.82 -23.45
C SER A 209 -35.47 6.57 -22.15
N GLY A 210 -34.48 6.15 -21.36
CA GLY A 210 -33.96 6.90 -20.22
C GLY A 210 -33.05 8.07 -20.62
N LEU A 211 -32.15 7.87 -21.60
CA LEU A 211 -31.18 8.89 -22.00
C LEU A 211 -31.83 10.10 -22.66
N ARG A 212 -32.80 9.87 -23.55
CA ARG A 212 -33.49 10.92 -24.31
C ARG A 212 -34.07 12.03 -23.42
N PRO A 213 -34.97 11.76 -22.45
CA PRO A 213 -35.54 12.80 -21.62
C PRO A 213 -34.50 13.48 -20.72
N VAL A 214 -33.45 12.77 -20.29
CA VAL A 214 -32.35 13.38 -19.54
C VAL A 214 -31.55 14.34 -20.42
N HIS A 215 -31.30 13.99 -21.68
CA HIS A 215 -30.63 14.87 -22.62
C HIS A 215 -31.48 16.11 -22.94
N GLU A 216 -32.78 15.94 -23.18
CA GLU A 216 -33.73 17.04 -23.40
C GLU A 216 -33.77 18.00 -22.21
N HIS A 217 -33.91 17.45 -20.98
CA HIS A 217 -33.84 18.24 -19.75
C HIS A 217 -32.51 19.01 -19.62
N LEU A 218 -31.38 18.38 -19.92
CA LEU A 218 -30.08 19.04 -19.87
C LEU A 218 -29.91 20.09 -20.98
N MET A 219 -30.53 19.91 -22.15
CA MET A 219 -30.54 20.93 -23.21
C MET A 219 -31.36 22.16 -22.81
N GLU A 220 -32.48 21.97 -22.11
CA GLU A 220 -33.28 23.06 -21.53
C GLU A 220 -32.50 23.79 -20.44
N ALA A 221 -31.85 23.06 -19.53
CA ALA A 221 -31.07 23.62 -18.43
C ALA A 221 -29.75 24.27 -18.89
N ALA A 222 -29.12 23.75 -19.94
CA ALA A 222 -27.90 24.27 -20.53
C ALA A 222 -27.93 24.12 -22.06
N PRO A 223 -28.22 25.19 -22.81
CA PRO A 223 -28.35 25.12 -24.27
C PRO A 223 -27.15 24.46 -24.96
N HIS A 224 -27.45 23.50 -25.82
CA HIS A 224 -26.49 22.78 -26.65
C HIS A 224 -26.97 22.74 -28.11
N LYS A 225 -26.03 22.61 -29.05
CA LYS A 225 -26.35 22.62 -30.48
C LYS A 225 -26.73 21.24 -31.01
N GLU A 226 -26.25 20.19 -30.36
CA GLU A 226 -26.56 18.81 -30.69
C GLU A 226 -28.03 18.53 -30.35
N SER A 227 -28.79 18.03 -31.30
CA SER A 227 -30.16 17.56 -31.05
C SER A 227 -30.15 16.13 -30.49
N THR A 228 -31.28 15.66 -29.94
CA THR A 228 -31.44 14.27 -29.51
C THR A 228 -31.09 13.26 -30.60
N ASP A 229 -31.49 13.53 -31.85
CA ASP A 229 -31.20 12.63 -32.98
C ASP A 229 -29.71 12.63 -33.33
N ASP A 230 -29.05 13.80 -33.27
CA ASP A 230 -27.60 13.92 -33.50
C ASP A 230 -26.81 13.25 -32.37
N LEU A 231 -27.30 13.31 -31.13
CA LEU A 231 -26.69 12.64 -30.00
C LEU A 231 -26.60 11.13 -30.25
N LEU A 232 -27.67 10.50 -30.73
CA LEU A 232 -27.65 9.06 -30.99
C LEU A 232 -26.59 8.73 -32.05
N VAL A 233 -26.53 9.48 -33.15
CA VAL A 233 -25.51 9.31 -34.20
C VAL A 233 -24.11 9.44 -33.62
N ASN A 234 -23.85 10.49 -32.83
CA ASN A 234 -22.53 10.75 -32.26
C ASN A 234 -22.11 9.69 -31.24
N LEU A 235 -23.05 9.15 -30.45
CA LEU A 235 -22.78 8.03 -29.54
C LEU A 235 -22.43 6.74 -30.30
N LEU A 236 -23.10 6.45 -31.43
CA LEU A 236 -22.77 5.30 -32.28
C LEU A 236 -21.38 5.44 -32.92
N LEU A 237 -21.05 6.63 -33.40
CA LEU A 237 -19.73 6.94 -33.96
C LEU A 237 -18.63 6.90 -32.88
N ASP A 238 -18.93 7.36 -31.66
CA ASP A 238 -18.02 7.31 -30.52
C ASP A 238 -17.78 5.88 -30.02
N ALA A 239 -18.84 5.05 -30.01
CA ALA A 239 -18.79 3.61 -29.78
C ALA A 239 -17.86 2.91 -30.78
N GLY A 240 -17.65 3.52 -31.95
CA GLY A 240 -16.75 3.07 -32.98
C GLY A 240 -17.38 2.15 -34.00
N LEU A 241 -18.69 2.29 -34.20
CA LEU A 241 -19.42 1.57 -35.22
C LEU A 241 -19.19 2.19 -36.59
N ASP A 242 -19.02 1.33 -37.60
CA ASP A 242 -18.92 1.73 -39.01
C ASP A 242 -20.28 1.72 -39.73
N ALA A 243 -21.31 1.15 -39.08
CA ALA A 243 -22.67 1.07 -39.59
C ALA A 243 -23.68 1.05 -38.42
N VAL A 244 -24.91 1.51 -38.69
CA VAL A 244 -26.00 1.50 -37.72
C VAL A 244 -26.51 0.05 -37.51
N PRO A 245 -26.55 -0.47 -36.27
CA PRO A 245 -27.10 -1.79 -35.98
C PRO A 245 -28.60 -1.87 -36.28
N VAL A 246 -29.05 -2.98 -36.87
CA VAL A 246 -30.45 -3.18 -37.29
C VAL A 246 -31.41 -3.23 -36.10
N GLU A 247 -30.93 -3.62 -34.93
CA GLU A 247 -31.68 -3.72 -33.69
C GLU A 247 -32.27 -2.38 -33.24
N LEU A 248 -31.65 -1.25 -33.63
CA LEU A 248 -32.21 0.08 -33.40
C LEU A 248 -33.52 0.33 -34.16
N SER A 249 -33.83 -0.47 -35.19
CA SER A 249 -35.14 -0.40 -35.87
C SER A 249 -36.31 -0.80 -34.97
N ALA A 250 -36.08 -1.72 -34.03
CA ALA A 250 -37.08 -2.09 -33.03
C ALA A 250 -37.27 -0.99 -31.98
N VAL A 251 -36.21 -0.25 -31.66
CA VAL A 251 -36.20 0.83 -30.66
C VAL A 251 -36.80 2.13 -31.19
N LEU A 252 -36.54 2.47 -32.45
CA LEU A 252 -36.93 3.76 -33.06
C LEU A 252 -38.15 3.67 -33.98
N GLY A 253 -38.56 2.46 -34.37
CA GLY A 253 -39.53 2.24 -35.43
C GLY A 253 -38.94 2.50 -36.84
N GLU A 254 -39.74 2.19 -37.87
CA GLU A 254 -39.27 2.21 -39.27
C GLU A 254 -38.83 3.62 -39.74
N GLU A 255 -39.62 4.65 -39.43
CA GLU A 255 -39.33 6.02 -39.86
C GLU A 255 -38.10 6.60 -39.14
N GLY A 256 -38.02 6.42 -37.81
CA GLY A 256 -36.88 6.89 -37.01
C GLY A 256 -35.57 6.18 -37.37
N PHE A 257 -35.64 4.88 -37.69
CA PHE A 257 -34.47 4.13 -38.14
C PHE A 257 -33.97 4.58 -39.52
N ARG A 258 -34.88 4.92 -40.44
CA ARG A 258 -34.52 5.46 -41.75
C ARG A 258 -33.82 6.83 -41.61
N ASP A 259 -34.37 7.72 -40.79
CA ASP A 259 -33.73 9.02 -40.51
C ASP A 259 -32.35 8.84 -39.88
N LEU A 260 -32.20 7.91 -38.93
CA LEU A 260 -30.91 7.60 -38.30
C LEU A 260 -29.86 7.15 -39.33
N LEU A 261 -30.23 6.27 -40.28
CA LEU A 261 -29.33 5.81 -41.33
C LEU A 261 -28.81 6.96 -42.20
N ASP A 262 -29.70 7.86 -42.63
CA ASP A 262 -29.36 9.00 -43.48
C ASP A 262 -28.42 9.98 -42.74
N ARG A 263 -28.70 10.26 -41.46
CA ARG A 263 -27.86 11.14 -40.63
C ARG A 263 -26.51 10.53 -40.30
N PHE A 264 -26.47 9.24 -39.97
CA PHE A 264 -25.23 8.53 -39.69
C PHE A 264 -24.29 8.55 -40.91
N ALA A 265 -24.82 8.28 -42.10
CA ALA A 265 -24.07 8.37 -43.34
C ALA A 265 -23.53 9.79 -43.58
N ALA A 266 -24.35 10.82 -43.33
CA ALA A 266 -23.96 12.21 -43.52
C ALA A 266 -22.86 12.70 -42.54
N GLN A 267 -22.88 12.25 -41.28
CA GLN A 267 -21.96 12.71 -40.23
C GLN A 267 -20.68 11.87 -40.13
N SER A 268 -20.72 10.58 -40.48
CA SER A 268 -19.60 9.65 -40.33
C SER A 268 -18.28 10.13 -40.95
N ALA A 269 -18.32 10.74 -42.14
CA ALA A 269 -17.12 11.16 -42.88
C ALA A 269 -16.36 12.35 -42.25
N GLY A 270 -17.01 13.12 -41.37
CA GLY A 270 -16.44 14.33 -40.75
C GLY A 270 -16.40 14.29 -39.22
N PHE A 271 -16.79 13.17 -38.61
CA PHE A 271 -16.87 13.05 -37.16
C PHE A 271 -15.49 12.87 -36.54
N ASP A 272 -15.10 13.82 -35.68
CA ASP A 272 -13.90 13.73 -34.86
C ASP A 272 -14.28 13.43 -33.41
N ARG A 273 -13.92 12.23 -32.94
CA ARG A 273 -14.32 11.72 -31.62
C ARG A 273 -13.81 12.61 -30.50
N ASP A 274 -12.56 13.06 -30.58
CA ASP A 274 -11.94 13.86 -29.52
C ASP A 274 -12.58 15.25 -29.42
N THR A 275 -12.83 15.89 -30.56
CA THR A 275 -13.52 17.19 -30.62
C THR A 275 -14.93 17.09 -30.04
N TRP A 276 -15.69 16.06 -30.42
CA TRP A 276 -17.03 15.84 -29.89
C TRP A 276 -17.01 15.57 -28.37
N ARG A 277 -16.15 14.68 -27.88
CA ARG A 277 -16.00 14.39 -26.45
C ARG A 277 -15.64 15.62 -25.63
N ILE A 278 -14.75 16.48 -26.14
CA ILE A 278 -14.39 17.75 -25.49
C ILE A 278 -15.60 18.69 -25.43
N ALA A 279 -16.36 18.79 -26.53
CA ALA A 279 -17.55 19.63 -26.60
C ALA A 279 -18.65 19.15 -25.65
N ALA A 280 -18.93 17.83 -25.63
CA ALA A 280 -19.88 17.19 -24.74
C ALA A 280 -19.47 17.35 -23.27
N GLY A 281 -18.21 17.10 -22.93
CA GLY A 281 -17.67 17.33 -21.59
C GLY A 281 -17.79 18.79 -21.14
N GLY A 282 -17.52 19.74 -22.04
CA GLY A 282 -17.69 21.17 -21.77
C GLY A 282 -19.16 21.56 -21.57
N TRP A 283 -20.09 20.95 -22.30
CA TRP A 283 -21.53 21.13 -22.13
C TRP A 283 -22.03 20.59 -20.78
N LEU A 284 -21.67 19.36 -20.43
CA LEU A 284 -22.00 18.76 -19.14
C LEU A 284 -21.44 19.57 -17.96
N CYS A 285 -20.28 20.21 -18.11
CA CYS A 285 -19.76 21.14 -17.10
C CYS A 285 -20.60 22.41 -16.96
N ARG A 286 -21.18 22.93 -18.05
CA ARG A 286 -22.11 24.08 -17.99
C ARG A 286 -23.41 23.70 -17.30
N ALA A 287 -23.96 22.53 -17.62
CA ALA A 287 -25.16 22.00 -16.96
C ALA A 287 -24.92 21.71 -15.46
N LEU A 288 -23.75 21.15 -15.12
CA LEU A 288 -23.32 21.02 -13.73
C LEU A 288 -23.28 22.38 -13.01
N GLY A 289 -22.79 23.42 -13.69
CA GLY A 289 -22.82 24.80 -13.21
C GLY A 289 -24.23 25.40 -13.08
N ALA A 290 -25.24 24.80 -13.69
CA ALA A 290 -26.66 25.15 -13.54
C ALA A 290 -27.35 24.39 -12.39
N GLY A 291 -26.61 23.54 -11.65
CA GLY A 291 -27.14 22.73 -10.56
C GLY A 291 -27.57 21.33 -10.98
N GLU A 292 -27.42 20.97 -12.26
CA GLU A 292 -27.86 19.69 -12.83
C GLU A 292 -26.85 18.55 -12.60
N ALA A 293 -26.19 18.52 -11.45
CA ALA A 293 -25.14 17.55 -11.14
C ALA A 293 -25.61 16.10 -11.31
N GLU A 294 -26.85 15.82 -10.90
CA GLU A 294 -27.42 14.49 -10.99
C GLU A 294 -27.89 14.12 -12.40
N ALA A 295 -28.52 15.05 -13.12
CA ALA A 295 -28.91 14.83 -14.50
C ALA A 295 -27.67 14.61 -15.39
N CYS A 296 -26.58 15.35 -15.16
CA CYS A 296 -25.30 15.11 -15.85
C CYS A 296 -24.76 13.70 -15.59
N ARG A 297 -24.80 13.24 -14.34
CA ARG A 297 -24.36 11.88 -13.96
C ARG A 297 -25.24 10.81 -14.60
N ARG A 298 -26.57 10.97 -14.56
CA ARG A 298 -27.52 10.07 -15.21
C ARG A 298 -27.32 10.03 -16.72
N TRP A 299 -27.08 11.17 -17.36
CA TRP A 299 -26.82 11.24 -18.80
C TRP A 299 -25.58 10.42 -19.18
N MET A 300 -24.48 10.59 -18.47
CA MET A 300 -23.25 9.85 -18.75
C MET A 300 -23.37 8.36 -18.41
N ASP A 301 -24.07 7.99 -17.33
CA ASP A 301 -24.33 6.59 -17.00
C ASP A 301 -25.16 5.92 -18.11
N LEU A 302 -26.26 6.54 -18.53
CA LEU A 302 -27.11 6.03 -19.61
C LEU A 302 -26.42 6.04 -20.97
N ALA A 303 -25.56 7.02 -21.25
CA ALA A 303 -24.71 7.03 -22.45
C ALA A 303 -23.70 5.88 -22.43
N ALA A 304 -23.06 5.60 -21.29
CA ALA A 304 -22.14 4.46 -21.15
C ALA A 304 -22.87 3.13 -21.36
N ARG A 305 -24.10 3.01 -20.83
CA ARG A 305 -24.97 1.84 -20.99
C ARG A 305 -25.42 1.66 -22.44
N LEU A 306 -25.79 2.74 -23.13
CA LEU A 306 -26.14 2.70 -24.55
C LEU A 306 -24.94 2.28 -25.41
N ILE A 307 -23.76 2.89 -25.22
CA ILE A 307 -22.52 2.51 -25.91
C ILE A 307 -22.19 1.03 -25.65
N GLY A 308 -22.31 0.59 -24.40
CA GLY A 308 -22.11 -0.80 -24.02
C GLY A 308 -23.09 -1.75 -24.69
N ALA A 309 -24.37 -1.39 -24.75
CA ALA A 309 -25.42 -2.16 -25.41
C ALA A 309 -25.13 -2.32 -26.92
N VAL A 310 -24.84 -1.22 -27.63
CA VAL A 310 -24.58 -1.28 -29.08
C VAL A 310 -23.30 -2.02 -29.45
N ASN A 311 -22.25 -1.94 -28.63
CA ASN A 311 -21.03 -2.75 -28.79
C ASN A 311 -21.24 -4.25 -28.50
N GLY A 312 -22.29 -4.56 -27.75
CA GLY A 312 -22.71 -5.91 -27.40
C GLY A 312 -23.46 -6.64 -28.51
N LEU A 313 -24.19 -5.89 -29.34
CA LEU A 313 -25.13 -6.44 -30.33
C LEU A 313 -24.49 -7.45 -31.29
N PRO A 314 -25.25 -8.50 -31.70
CA PRO A 314 -26.64 -8.80 -31.29
C PRO A 314 -26.76 -9.43 -29.89
N GLY A 315 -25.66 -9.60 -29.15
CA GLY A 315 -25.63 -10.18 -27.81
C GLY A 315 -25.73 -9.16 -26.67
N ASN A 316 -25.38 -9.60 -25.47
CA ASN A 316 -25.43 -8.78 -24.25
C ASN A 316 -24.46 -7.59 -24.31
N ALA A 317 -24.77 -6.54 -23.56
CA ALA A 317 -23.96 -5.34 -23.45
C ALA A 317 -22.50 -5.68 -23.05
N LYS A 318 -21.54 -4.97 -23.65
CA LYS A 318 -20.10 -5.12 -23.40
C LYS A 318 -19.52 -3.89 -22.74
N PHE A 319 -18.29 -4.03 -22.22
CA PHE A 319 -17.53 -2.90 -21.69
C PHE A 319 -17.31 -1.82 -22.75
N PRO A 320 -17.72 -0.57 -22.49
CA PRO A 320 -17.25 0.56 -23.27
C PRO A 320 -15.76 0.80 -23.03
N ASP A 321 -15.06 1.30 -24.05
CA ASP A 321 -13.66 1.70 -23.93
C ASP A 321 -13.53 2.88 -22.95
N LYS A 322 -12.58 2.81 -22.01
CA LYS A 322 -12.41 3.83 -20.95
C LYS A 322 -12.11 5.26 -21.46
N GLY A 323 -11.85 5.43 -22.76
CA GLY A 323 -11.66 6.74 -23.40
C GLY A 323 -12.92 7.38 -23.97
N GLN A 324 -14.05 6.65 -24.04
CA GLN A 324 -15.27 7.10 -24.72
C GLN A 324 -16.01 8.26 -24.02
N LEU A 325 -16.02 8.27 -22.69
CA LEU A 325 -16.74 9.29 -21.92
C LEU A 325 -15.80 10.06 -20.97
N PRO A 326 -16.02 11.37 -20.75
CA PRO A 326 -15.16 12.21 -19.91
C PRO A 326 -15.43 12.05 -18.40
N VAL A 327 -15.69 10.82 -17.94
CA VAL A 327 -16.12 10.48 -16.56
C VAL A 327 -15.16 11.04 -15.51
N ARG A 328 -13.86 10.72 -15.63
CA ARG A 328 -12.84 11.19 -14.68
C ARG A 328 -12.74 12.71 -14.64
N THR A 329 -12.78 13.36 -15.81
CA THR A 329 -12.72 14.81 -15.92
C THR A 329 -13.93 15.44 -15.25
N PHE A 330 -15.12 14.89 -15.48
CA PHE A 330 -16.35 15.35 -14.85
C PHE A 330 -16.28 15.26 -13.31
N ILE A 331 -15.87 14.12 -12.75
CA ILE A 331 -15.77 13.95 -11.29
C ILE A 331 -14.87 15.01 -10.66
N ARG A 332 -13.72 15.29 -11.31
CA ARG A 332 -12.80 16.34 -10.86
C ARG A 332 -13.44 17.73 -10.92
N GLN A 333 -14.19 18.04 -11.98
CA GLN A 333 -14.90 19.32 -12.09
C GLN A 333 -16.04 19.43 -11.07
N LEU A 334 -16.80 18.37 -10.82
CA LEU A 334 -17.82 18.32 -9.77
C LEU A 334 -17.21 18.62 -8.40
N ARG A 335 -16.13 17.93 -8.04
CA ARG A 335 -15.40 18.19 -6.79
C ARG A 335 -14.87 19.61 -6.73
N ARG A 336 -14.31 20.13 -7.83
CA ARG A 336 -13.83 21.52 -7.89
C ARG A 336 -14.95 22.56 -7.75
N LEU A 337 -16.12 22.28 -8.32
CA LEU A 337 -17.25 23.20 -8.33
C LEU A 337 -18.01 23.23 -7.00
N HIS A 338 -18.07 22.09 -6.31
CA HIS A 338 -18.95 21.89 -5.17
C HIS A 338 -18.27 21.51 -3.86
N ALA A 339 -16.96 21.21 -3.84
CA ALA A 339 -16.24 21.08 -2.59
C ALA A 339 -16.40 22.37 -1.78
N PRO A 340 -16.48 22.30 -0.43
CA PRO A 340 -16.72 23.44 0.44
C PRO A 340 -15.85 24.62 0.05
N ARG A 341 -16.45 25.55 -0.69
CA ARG A 341 -15.74 26.73 -1.14
C ARG A 341 -15.73 27.68 0.00
N ARG A 342 -14.53 28.07 0.33
CA ARG A 342 -14.33 29.00 1.39
C ARG A 342 -14.74 30.38 0.89
N ARG A 343 -16.02 30.81 1.04
CA ARG A 343 -16.65 32.10 0.60
C ARG A 343 -15.78 32.90 -0.37
N VAL A 344 -15.54 34.19 -0.31
CA VAL A 344 -14.45 34.95 -1.00
C VAL A 344 -14.96 36.36 -1.02
N VAL A 345 -14.49 37.20 -0.12
CA VAL A 345 -14.97 38.58 -0.06
C VAL A 345 -14.17 39.37 -1.08
N ASN A 346 -14.85 39.91 -2.08
CA ASN A 346 -14.20 40.75 -3.08
C ASN A 346 -13.96 42.16 -2.48
N PRO A 347 -12.70 42.60 -2.28
CA PRO A 347 -12.42 43.90 -1.69
C PRO A 347 -12.90 45.08 -2.56
N VAL A 348 -13.13 44.89 -3.86
CA VAL A 348 -13.70 45.92 -4.75
C VAL A 348 -15.20 46.11 -4.50
N MET A 349 -15.96 45.05 -4.19
CA MET A 349 -17.37 45.16 -3.80
C MET A 349 -17.54 45.88 -2.44
N SER A 350 -16.54 45.75 -1.57
CA SER A 350 -16.48 46.46 -0.29
C SER A 350 -16.22 47.96 -0.52
N ALA A 351 -15.40 48.30 -1.51
CA ALA A 351 -15.12 49.67 -1.95
C ALA A 351 -16.26 50.31 -2.79
N LEU A 352 -17.15 49.52 -3.39
CA LEU A 352 -18.33 50.00 -4.14
C LEU A 352 -19.59 50.09 -3.26
N ALA A 353 -19.71 49.23 -2.24
CA ALA A 353 -20.77 49.32 -1.24
C ALA A 353 -20.56 50.52 -0.29
N SER A 354 -19.31 50.92 -0.05
CA SER A 354 -18.96 52.14 0.69
C SER A 354 -19.42 53.44 0.00
N ASP A 355 -19.79 53.38 -1.29
CA ASP A 355 -20.36 54.52 -2.03
C ASP A 355 -21.90 54.58 -1.97
N ARG A 356 -22.59 53.58 -1.39
CA ARG A 356 -24.07 53.56 -1.32
C ARG A 356 -24.68 53.37 0.06
N VAL A 357 -23.88 53.20 1.11
CA VAL A 357 -24.38 53.15 2.49
C VAL A 357 -23.66 54.21 3.31
N SER A 358 -23.98 55.46 3.03
CA SER A 358 -23.64 56.62 3.85
C SER A 358 -24.91 57.38 4.21
N ASP A 359 -25.87 56.69 4.82
CA ASP A 359 -26.93 57.31 5.62
C ASP A 359 -27.67 56.21 6.38
N LEU A 360 -27.25 55.94 7.62
CA LEU A 360 -28.08 55.56 8.79
C LEU A 360 -27.16 55.34 10.02
N PRO A 361 -27.53 55.80 11.24
CA PRO A 361 -26.68 55.74 12.42
C PRO A 361 -27.02 54.59 13.39
N GLY A 362 -26.02 54.15 14.18
CA GLY A 362 -26.12 53.25 15.37
C GLY A 362 -25.89 51.78 15.03
N ASP A 363 -25.16 50.95 15.78
CA ASP A 363 -24.80 50.96 17.20
C ASP A 363 -23.38 50.39 17.42
N ALA A 364 -22.83 50.62 18.61
CA ALA A 364 -21.52 50.12 19.02
C ALA A 364 -21.56 48.62 19.37
N GLU A 365 -20.83 47.79 18.63
CA GLU A 365 -20.65 46.37 18.90
C GLU A 365 -19.32 46.08 19.63
N THR A 366 -19.40 45.17 20.60
CA THR A 366 -18.31 44.68 21.48
C THR A 366 -17.35 43.71 20.76
N PRO A 367 -16.14 43.47 21.29
CA PRO A 367 -15.08 42.71 20.59
C PRO A 367 -15.37 41.23 20.30
N GLU A 368 -16.37 40.63 20.94
CA GLU A 368 -16.70 39.20 20.82
C GLU A 368 -17.45 38.84 19.52
N ASP A 369 -18.08 39.81 18.84
CA ASP A 369 -18.75 39.58 17.55
C ASP A 369 -17.78 39.55 16.34
N GLU A 370 -16.52 39.97 16.52
CA GLU A 370 -15.57 40.11 15.40
C GLU A 370 -14.89 38.79 14.99
N ASP A 371 -14.63 37.88 15.93
CA ASP A 371 -14.04 36.55 15.67
C ASP A 371 -15.04 35.62 14.95
N ALA A 372 -16.34 35.79 15.23
CA ALA A 372 -17.42 35.00 14.62
C ALA A 372 -17.53 35.21 13.10
N ALA A 373 -17.22 36.41 12.60
CA ALA A 373 -17.29 36.73 11.17
C ALA A 373 -16.32 35.91 10.30
N PHE A 374 -15.16 35.54 10.85
CA PHE A 374 -14.15 34.71 10.16
C PHE A 374 -14.20 33.24 10.58
N GLY A 375 -15.07 32.88 11.53
CA GLY A 375 -15.24 31.52 12.03
C GLY A 375 -14.07 30.99 12.86
N LEU A 376 -13.07 31.83 13.16
CA LEU A 376 -11.93 31.48 14.01
C LEU A 376 -12.30 31.67 15.48
N VAL A 377 -11.65 30.92 16.36
CA VAL A 377 -11.90 30.99 17.81
C VAL A 377 -10.61 31.42 18.50
N GLY A 378 -10.60 32.56 19.19
CA GLY A 378 -9.48 32.98 20.05
C GLY A 378 -8.19 33.33 19.28
N GLN A 379 -8.30 33.87 18.06
CA GLN A 379 -7.14 34.21 17.21
C GLN A 379 -7.14 35.70 16.77
N PRO A 380 -7.05 36.66 17.70
CA PRO A 380 -7.23 38.08 17.39
C PRO A 380 -6.16 38.65 16.45
N ASP A 381 -4.89 38.21 16.59
CA ASP A 381 -3.79 38.67 15.73
C ASP A 381 -3.98 38.21 14.27
N VAL A 382 -4.52 37.02 14.09
CA VAL A 382 -4.83 36.43 12.78
C VAL A 382 -6.00 37.17 12.15
N VAL A 383 -7.06 37.44 12.92
CA VAL A 383 -8.22 38.20 12.45
C VAL A 383 -7.83 39.62 12.04
N ALA A 384 -6.97 40.30 12.80
CA ALA A 384 -6.43 41.60 12.44
C ALA A 384 -5.63 41.56 11.12
N ALA A 385 -4.81 40.53 10.91
CA ALA A 385 -4.06 40.35 9.67
C ALA A 385 -4.97 40.08 8.46
N LEU A 386 -6.03 39.27 8.65
CA LEU A 386 -7.04 39.01 7.63
C LEU A 386 -7.80 40.29 7.26
N LYS A 387 -8.17 41.13 8.23
CA LYS A 387 -8.75 42.46 7.97
C LYS A 387 -7.79 43.32 7.13
N GLY A 388 -6.49 43.31 7.42
CA GLY A 388 -5.47 44.03 6.64
C GLY A 388 -5.40 43.62 5.16
N ILE A 389 -5.63 42.34 4.85
CA ILE A 389 -5.71 41.84 3.47
C ILE A 389 -6.88 42.48 2.71
N SER A 390 -8.00 42.72 3.37
CA SER A 390 -9.20 43.30 2.75
C SER A 390 -9.04 44.79 2.41
N THR A 391 -8.16 45.52 3.11
CA THR A 391 -8.02 46.98 3.01
C THR A 391 -6.84 47.45 2.15
N VAL A 392 -5.76 46.66 2.04
CA VAL A 392 -4.55 47.05 1.27
C VAL A 392 -4.63 46.55 -0.17
N ALA A 393 -4.48 47.44 -1.15
CA ALA A 393 -4.34 47.11 -2.57
C ALA A 393 -2.87 46.76 -2.90
N GLY A 394 -2.51 45.48 -2.76
CA GLY A 394 -1.16 44.97 -3.02
C GLY A 394 -1.07 43.44 -2.91
N ASP A 395 0.12 42.91 -3.20
CA ASP A 395 0.43 41.48 -3.02
C ASP A 395 0.31 41.09 -1.55
N VAL A 396 -0.17 39.89 -1.28
CA VAL A 396 -0.30 39.35 0.08
C VAL A 396 0.74 38.29 0.28
N ARG A 397 1.56 38.49 1.33
CA ARG A 397 2.67 37.64 1.70
C ARG A 397 2.56 37.41 3.20
N LEU A 398 1.80 36.39 3.58
CA LEU A 398 1.46 36.12 4.97
C LEU A 398 2.16 34.85 5.45
N LEU A 399 2.74 34.89 6.65
CA LEU A 399 3.37 33.74 7.28
C LEU A 399 2.67 33.48 8.61
N LEU A 400 1.85 32.42 8.67
CA LEU A 400 1.10 32.04 9.87
C LEU A 400 1.93 31.06 10.70
N VAL A 401 2.29 31.47 11.91
CA VAL A 401 3.28 30.75 12.75
C VAL A 401 2.63 30.30 14.04
N GLY A 402 2.77 29.04 14.41
CA GLY A 402 2.33 28.57 15.72
C GLY A 402 1.97 27.09 15.72
N PRO A 403 1.46 26.54 16.83
CA PRO A 403 1.29 25.10 16.97
C PRO A 403 0.25 24.50 16.01
N ASP A 404 0.43 23.23 15.67
CA ASP A 404 -0.51 22.46 14.87
C ASP A 404 -1.94 22.42 15.46
N GLY A 405 -2.95 22.74 14.66
CA GLY A 405 -4.36 22.67 15.11
C GLY A 405 -4.87 23.88 15.88
N THR A 406 -4.19 25.03 15.84
CA THR A 406 -4.67 26.35 16.32
C THR A 406 -5.55 27.10 15.30
N GLY A 407 -5.95 26.44 14.21
CA GLY A 407 -6.71 27.06 13.12
C GLY A 407 -5.86 27.72 12.03
N LYS A 408 -4.54 27.52 11.98
CA LYS A 408 -3.66 28.05 10.90
C LYS A 408 -4.14 27.72 9.47
N ARG A 409 -4.54 26.48 9.21
CA ARG A 409 -5.12 26.06 7.92
C ARG A 409 -6.46 26.75 7.66
N ASP A 410 -7.26 26.83 8.71
CA ASP A 410 -8.49 27.61 8.74
C ASP A 410 -8.22 29.12 8.71
N ALA A 411 -7.01 29.64 8.81
CA ALA A 411 -6.72 31.05 8.58
C ALA A 411 -6.18 31.28 7.17
N ALA A 412 -5.33 30.37 6.66
CA ALA A 412 -4.78 30.45 5.31
C ALA A 412 -5.85 30.36 4.23
N GLY A 413 -6.85 29.51 4.41
CA GLY A 413 -7.98 29.53 3.49
C GLY A 413 -8.76 30.86 3.58
N GLU A 414 -8.78 31.57 4.71
CA GLU A 414 -9.56 32.82 4.85
C GLU A 414 -8.82 33.94 4.14
N ALA A 415 -7.49 33.94 4.25
CA ALA A 415 -6.64 34.81 3.47
C ALA A 415 -6.87 34.55 1.96
N ALA A 416 -6.88 33.29 1.53
CA ALA A 416 -7.19 32.94 0.14
C ALA A 416 -8.61 33.35 -0.27
N ARG A 417 -9.56 33.25 0.66
CA ARG A 417 -10.92 33.73 0.52
C ARG A 417 -10.94 35.24 0.25
N LEU A 418 -10.36 36.04 1.12
CA LEU A 418 -10.34 37.51 0.97
C LEU A 418 -9.61 37.94 -0.32
N LEU A 419 -8.70 37.12 -0.81
CA LEU A 419 -7.94 37.38 -2.03
C LEU A 419 -8.65 36.97 -3.32
N ALA A 420 -9.57 36.00 -3.33
CA ALA A 420 -10.10 35.52 -4.60
C ALA A 420 -11.05 36.49 -5.32
N GLY A 421 -11.39 37.64 -4.73
CA GLY A 421 -11.99 38.75 -5.47
C GLY A 421 -11.02 39.49 -6.39
N ARG A 422 -9.71 39.27 -6.21
CA ARG A 422 -8.61 39.80 -7.03
C ARG A 422 -8.02 38.74 -7.98
N MET A 423 -8.46 37.49 -7.89
CA MET A 423 -7.86 36.33 -8.58
C MET A 423 -8.93 35.47 -9.28
N THR A 424 -8.53 34.63 -10.24
CA THR A 424 -9.47 33.88 -11.10
C THR A 424 -9.52 32.37 -10.86
N GLY A 425 -8.64 31.83 -10.01
CA GLY A 425 -8.51 30.40 -9.73
C GLY A 425 -8.47 30.04 -8.23
N ASP A 426 -8.84 28.80 -7.93
CA ASP A 426 -8.84 28.22 -6.57
C ASP A 426 -7.42 28.15 -6.00
N PRO A 427 -7.21 28.34 -4.68
CA PRO A 427 -5.87 28.34 -4.08
C PRO A 427 -5.12 27.03 -4.35
N LEU A 428 -3.82 27.14 -4.66
CA LEU A 428 -2.94 25.99 -4.79
C LEU A 428 -2.33 25.65 -3.44
N TRP A 429 -2.73 24.51 -2.87
CA TRP A 429 -2.08 23.96 -1.68
C TRP A 429 -0.85 23.15 -2.07
N GLN A 430 0.28 23.49 -1.45
CA GLN A 430 1.57 22.82 -1.57
C GLN A 430 2.02 22.41 -0.18
N ALA A 431 1.96 21.12 0.12
CA ALA A 431 2.56 20.59 1.34
C ALA A 431 4.09 20.64 1.25
N GLY A 432 4.77 20.95 2.35
CA GLY A 432 6.24 21.07 2.40
C GLY A 432 6.93 19.74 2.06
N ASP A 433 6.31 18.61 2.41
CA ASP A 433 6.78 17.26 2.09
C ASP A 433 6.81 16.94 0.58
N HIS A 434 6.09 17.71 -0.25
CA HIS A 434 6.15 17.59 -1.71
C HIS A 434 7.51 17.93 -2.31
N TYR A 435 8.38 18.56 -1.52
CA TYR A 435 9.75 18.91 -1.84
C TYR A 435 10.77 18.01 -1.13
N ALA A 436 10.34 17.30 -0.08
CA ALA A 436 11.21 16.43 0.70
C ALA A 436 11.84 15.33 -0.16
N GLY A 437 13.17 15.25 -0.12
CA GLY A 437 13.95 14.24 -0.84
C GLY A 437 14.07 14.47 -2.36
N LYS A 438 13.73 15.68 -2.85
CA LYS A 438 13.94 16.08 -4.25
C LYS A 438 15.29 16.75 -4.44
N SER A 439 15.80 16.70 -5.67
CA SER A 439 16.98 17.48 -6.02
C SER A 439 16.66 18.99 -6.04
N ALA A 440 17.66 19.84 -5.81
CA ALA A 440 17.52 21.29 -5.92
C ALA A 440 16.87 21.72 -7.24
N SER A 441 17.24 21.08 -8.36
CA SER A 441 16.70 21.36 -9.69
C SER A 441 15.23 20.97 -9.82
N ASP A 442 14.83 19.81 -9.28
CA ASP A 442 13.44 19.34 -9.34
C ASP A 442 12.54 20.13 -8.39
N ALA A 443 13.04 20.53 -7.23
CA ALA A 443 12.34 21.38 -6.28
C ALA A 443 12.18 22.80 -6.82
N THR A 444 13.23 23.35 -7.44
CA THR A 444 13.20 24.61 -8.18
C THR A 444 12.19 24.55 -9.32
N ALA A 445 12.23 23.50 -10.16
CA ALA A 445 11.29 23.34 -11.26
C ALA A 445 9.84 23.25 -10.76
N LYS A 446 9.60 22.47 -9.70
CA LYS A 446 8.27 22.35 -9.11
C LYS A 446 7.79 23.64 -8.44
N MET A 447 8.67 24.38 -7.77
CA MET A 447 8.35 25.68 -7.20
C MET A 447 8.04 26.69 -8.32
N LEU A 448 8.83 26.68 -9.40
CA LEU A 448 8.63 27.53 -10.56
C LEU A 448 7.30 27.22 -11.25
N ASP A 449 6.93 25.95 -11.39
CA ASP A 449 5.64 25.55 -11.96
C ASP A 449 4.49 26.01 -11.05
N ALA A 450 4.62 25.84 -9.74
CA ALA A 450 3.64 26.31 -8.78
C ALA A 450 3.45 27.84 -8.83
N VAL A 451 4.57 28.58 -8.88
CA VAL A 451 4.60 30.03 -9.03
C VAL A 451 3.97 30.45 -10.35
N ARG A 452 4.28 29.79 -11.46
CA ARG A 452 3.72 30.08 -12.79
C ARG A 452 2.20 29.85 -12.84
N ASP A 453 1.74 28.82 -12.15
CA ASP A 453 0.32 28.52 -12.04
C ASP A 453 -0.42 29.50 -11.13
N CYS A 454 0.29 30.16 -10.21
CA CYS A 454 -0.30 31.06 -9.21
C CYS A 454 -0.26 32.53 -9.60
N ALA A 455 0.85 33.04 -10.13
CA ALA A 455 1.05 34.46 -10.42
C ALA A 455 -0.11 35.05 -11.25
N GLY A 456 -0.83 36.02 -10.69
CA GLY A 456 -1.98 36.69 -11.29
C GLY A 456 -3.24 35.83 -11.47
N LYS A 457 -3.22 34.56 -11.06
CA LYS A 457 -4.29 33.58 -11.29
C LYS A 457 -4.91 33.04 -10.01
N ARG A 458 -4.10 32.62 -9.03
CA ARG A 458 -4.56 32.01 -7.77
C ARG A 458 -3.54 32.19 -6.64
N VAL A 459 -3.99 32.06 -5.39
CA VAL A 459 -3.11 32.16 -4.22
C VAL A 459 -2.29 30.88 -4.06
N LEU A 460 -0.99 31.02 -3.80
CA LEU A 460 -0.11 29.91 -3.44
C LEU A 460 -0.13 29.74 -1.92
N ILE A 461 -0.62 28.59 -1.44
CA ILE A 461 -0.58 28.22 -0.02
C ILE A 461 0.50 27.17 0.18
N ILE A 462 1.53 27.49 0.96
CA ILE A 462 2.63 26.58 1.28
C ILE A 462 2.46 26.13 2.73
N ASP A 463 2.19 24.85 2.91
CA ASP A 463 1.90 24.25 4.20
C ASP A 463 3.15 23.55 4.73
N GLY A 464 3.84 24.18 5.68
CA GLY A 464 5.19 23.78 6.11
C GLY A 464 6.28 24.47 5.30
N LEU A 465 6.24 25.81 5.20
CA LEU A 465 7.33 26.56 4.53
C LEU A 465 8.63 26.50 5.33
N ASP A 466 8.53 26.39 6.64
CA ASP A 466 9.65 26.14 7.53
C ASP A 466 10.21 24.73 7.38
N ASP A 467 9.39 23.73 7.07
CA ASP A 467 9.90 22.40 6.68
C ASP A 467 10.67 22.45 5.36
N LEU A 468 10.19 23.25 4.40
CA LEU A 468 10.94 23.55 3.19
C LEU A 468 12.23 24.32 3.49
N ALA A 469 12.23 25.26 4.44
CA ALA A 469 13.44 25.97 4.86
C ALA A 469 14.44 25.01 5.53
N ARG A 470 13.95 24.05 6.32
CA ARG A 470 14.77 23.02 6.98
C ARG A 470 15.28 21.94 6.02
N ASP A 471 14.77 21.87 4.79
CA ASP A 471 15.28 20.98 3.75
C ASP A 471 16.59 21.52 3.18
N GLU A 472 17.69 20.82 3.44
CA GLU A 472 19.03 21.30 3.06
C GLU A 472 19.45 20.99 1.62
N ASP A 473 18.77 20.07 0.92
CA ASP A 473 19.11 19.74 -0.47
C ASP A 473 18.43 20.70 -1.45
N ALA A 474 17.14 20.93 -1.21
CA ALA A 474 16.24 21.56 -2.14
C ALA A 474 15.65 22.86 -1.58
N GLY A 475 15.61 23.00 -0.25
CA GLY A 475 14.98 24.11 0.45
C GLY A 475 15.55 25.46 0.07
N ALA A 476 16.86 25.68 0.22
CA ALA A 476 17.48 26.97 -0.11
C ALA A 476 17.25 27.37 -1.57
N ALA A 477 17.32 26.44 -2.52
CA ALA A 477 17.07 26.70 -3.93
C ALA A 477 15.60 26.99 -4.23
N ALA A 478 14.68 26.24 -3.62
CA ALA A 478 13.24 26.46 -3.77
C ALA A 478 12.78 27.75 -3.07
N LEU A 479 13.32 28.08 -1.89
CA LEU A 479 13.09 29.35 -1.20
C LEU A 479 13.69 30.50 -2.01
N GLU A 480 14.87 30.35 -2.59
CA GLU A 480 15.48 31.37 -3.43
C GLU A 480 14.70 31.58 -4.74
N GLU A 481 14.12 30.53 -5.32
CA GLU A 481 13.20 30.71 -6.44
C GLU A 481 11.85 31.30 -6.04
N LEU A 482 11.32 30.95 -4.87
CA LEU A 482 10.14 31.61 -4.32
C LEU A 482 10.44 33.09 -4.05
N HIS A 483 11.63 33.42 -3.55
CA HIS A 483 12.10 34.78 -3.34
C HIS A 483 12.20 35.58 -4.63
N ARG A 484 12.87 35.04 -5.64
CA ARG A 484 12.92 35.66 -6.98
C ARG A 484 11.52 35.85 -7.56
N ALA A 485 10.67 34.84 -7.42
CA ALA A 485 9.30 34.91 -7.90
C ALA A 485 8.50 36.01 -7.21
N VAL A 486 8.63 36.13 -5.89
CA VAL A 486 7.95 37.13 -5.07
C VAL A 486 8.46 38.55 -5.37
N ASP A 487 9.73 38.73 -5.74
CA ASP A 487 10.27 40.06 -6.06
C ASP A 487 10.06 40.48 -7.54
N VAL A 488 9.92 39.52 -8.46
CA VAL A 488 9.84 39.80 -9.91
C VAL A 488 8.42 39.72 -10.45
N ARG A 489 7.51 38.96 -9.82
CA ARG A 489 6.17 38.69 -10.35
C ARG A 489 5.10 39.43 -9.55
N ASP A 490 4.63 40.53 -10.13
CA ASP A 490 3.44 41.23 -9.63
C ASP A 490 2.21 40.31 -9.63
N GLY A 491 1.39 40.37 -8.58
CA GLY A 491 0.18 39.56 -8.45
C GLY A 491 0.43 38.13 -7.98
N LEU A 492 1.62 37.81 -7.45
CA LEU A 492 1.88 36.56 -6.74
C LEU A 492 1.55 36.71 -5.25
N HIS A 493 0.41 36.15 -4.84
CA HIS A 493 0.02 36.10 -3.44
C HIS A 493 0.43 34.76 -2.81
N VAL A 494 1.12 34.82 -1.68
CA VAL A 494 1.63 33.65 -0.97
C VAL A 494 1.19 33.68 0.48
N VAL A 495 0.59 32.58 0.94
CA VAL A 495 0.30 32.34 2.35
C VAL A 495 1.06 31.09 2.78
N ALA A 496 1.92 31.22 3.76
CA ALA A 496 2.75 30.14 4.25
C ALA A 496 2.38 29.78 5.68
N LEU A 497 2.34 28.49 5.98
CA LEU A 497 2.11 27.96 7.31
C LEU A 497 3.43 27.44 7.87
N CYS A 498 3.71 27.80 9.12
CA CYS A 498 4.89 27.38 9.85
C CYS A 498 4.55 26.88 11.25
N GLU A 499 5.33 25.94 11.75
CA GLU A 499 5.35 25.56 13.16
C GLU A 499 5.96 26.67 14.03
N PRO A 500 5.85 26.60 15.38
CA PRO A 500 6.45 27.59 16.26
C PRO A 500 7.94 27.80 15.97
N GLY A 501 8.35 29.04 15.72
CA GLY A 501 9.73 29.40 15.35
C GLY A 501 10.10 29.15 13.88
N GLY A 502 9.15 28.72 13.04
CA GLY A 502 9.39 28.49 11.62
C GLY A 502 9.64 29.77 10.81
N ASP A 503 9.18 30.93 11.28
CA ASP A 503 9.55 32.22 10.70
C ASP A 503 11.04 32.54 10.87
N GLN A 504 11.62 32.15 12.01
CA GLN A 504 13.06 32.25 12.20
C GLN A 504 13.80 31.25 11.30
N ALA A 505 13.29 30.03 11.15
CA ALA A 505 13.90 29.04 10.24
C ALA A 505 13.93 29.50 8.78
N VAL A 506 12.83 30.10 8.29
CA VAL A 506 12.79 30.71 6.95
C VAL A 506 13.77 31.87 6.84
N ARG A 507 13.87 32.70 7.90
CA ARG A 507 14.80 33.84 7.96
C ARG A 507 16.27 33.43 7.99
N ASP A 508 16.60 32.32 8.64
CA ASP A 508 17.98 31.83 8.73
C ASP A 508 18.51 31.36 7.37
N VAL A 509 17.63 30.82 6.53
CA VAL A 509 17.98 30.27 5.20
C VAL A 509 17.89 31.33 4.11
N ASN A 510 16.82 32.13 4.12
CA ASN A 510 16.64 33.23 3.19
C ASN A 510 16.09 34.47 3.93
N PRO A 511 16.98 35.29 4.52
CA PRO A 511 16.58 36.48 5.27
C PRO A 511 15.79 37.47 4.41
N ALA A 512 16.15 37.58 3.13
CA ALA A 512 15.50 38.48 2.19
C ALA A 512 14.06 38.04 1.90
N LEU A 513 13.82 36.75 1.70
CA LEU A 513 12.47 36.19 1.58
C LEU A 513 11.64 36.44 2.84
N ALA A 514 12.19 36.17 4.02
CA ALA A 514 11.46 36.34 5.28
C ALA A 514 11.01 37.80 5.50
N LEU A 515 11.81 38.78 5.04
CA LEU A 515 11.44 40.20 5.08
C LEU A 515 10.32 40.57 4.10
N ARG A 516 9.99 39.72 3.14
CA ARG A 516 8.83 39.90 2.25
C ARG A 516 7.54 39.38 2.83
N PHE A 517 7.59 38.60 3.92
CA PHE A 517 6.41 38.07 4.59
C PHE A 517 6.07 38.86 5.85
N THR A 518 4.79 39.08 6.07
CA THR A 518 4.25 39.49 7.37
C THR A 518 4.02 38.24 8.21
N ALA A 519 4.83 38.05 9.25
CA ALA A 519 4.66 36.95 10.20
C ALA A 519 3.56 37.27 11.22
N VAL A 520 2.62 36.34 11.39
CA VAL A 520 1.47 36.47 12.29
C VAL A 520 1.37 35.22 13.15
N PRO A 521 1.47 35.34 14.49
CA PRO A 521 1.42 34.20 15.37
C PRO A 521 -0.02 33.69 15.57
N THR A 522 -0.15 32.38 15.77
CA THR A 522 -1.36 31.73 16.26
C THR A 522 -1.13 31.26 17.69
N ARG A 523 -2.19 31.33 18.51
CA ARG A 523 -2.13 31.05 19.94
C ARG A 523 -2.80 29.70 20.26
N PRO A 524 -2.33 28.94 21.26
CA PRO A 524 -3.10 27.82 21.81
C PRO A 524 -4.47 28.28 22.33
N PHE A 525 -5.49 27.41 22.29
CA PHE A 525 -6.79 27.72 22.85
C PHE A 525 -6.75 27.71 24.38
N ASP A 526 -7.44 28.66 25.00
CA ASP A 526 -7.75 28.67 26.42
C ASP A 526 -9.03 27.87 26.70
N ALA A 527 -9.47 27.85 27.96
CA ALA A 527 -10.64 27.08 28.38
C ALA A 527 -11.90 27.52 27.64
N ASP A 528 -12.08 28.82 27.44
CA ASP A 528 -13.24 29.40 26.76
C ASP A 528 -13.22 29.06 25.26
N GLY A 529 -12.05 29.12 24.63
CA GLY A 529 -11.88 28.69 23.24
C GLY A 529 -12.18 27.20 23.03
N PHE A 530 -11.74 26.33 23.94
CA PHE A 530 -12.07 24.91 23.89
C PHE A 530 -13.55 24.62 24.19
N ALA A 531 -14.16 25.35 25.12
CA ALA A 531 -15.58 25.27 25.40
C ALA A 531 -16.42 25.64 24.18
N GLU A 532 -16.04 26.69 23.44
CA GLU A 532 -16.72 27.08 22.21
C GLU A 532 -16.54 26.04 21.08
N LEU A 533 -15.34 25.47 20.93
CA LEU A 533 -15.11 24.38 19.96
C LEU A 533 -15.93 23.13 20.28
N PHE A 534 -16.05 22.78 21.56
CA PHE A 534 -16.88 21.68 22.03
C PHE A 534 -18.37 21.96 21.82
N ARG A 535 -18.82 23.20 22.11
CA ARG A 535 -20.19 23.69 21.85
C ARG A 535 -20.56 23.56 20.37
N ARG A 536 -19.67 23.98 19.45
CA ARG A 536 -19.87 23.83 18.01
C ARG A 536 -19.95 22.35 17.59
N ALA A 537 -19.05 21.52 18.09
CA ALA A 537 -19.03 20.09 17.79
C ALA A 537 -20.30 19.35 18.26
N LEU A 538 -20.89 19.75 19.39
CA LEU A 538 -22.17 19.21 19.86
C LEU A 538 -23.35 19.67 18.99
N ARG A 539 -23.39 20.96 18.61
CA ARG A 539 -24.44 21.50 17.72
C ARG A 539 -24.47 20.83 16.36
N GLU A 540 -23.30 20.59 15.76
CA GLU A 540 -23.17 19.82 14.52
C GLU A 540 -23.73 18.40 14.62
N ARG A 541 -23.82 17.85 15.83
CA ARG A 541 -24.31 16.50 16.12
C ARG A 541 -25.73 16.50 16.71
N GLY A 542 -26.44 17.64 16.64
CA GLY A 542 -27.82 17.78 17.12
C GLY A 542 -27.97 17.78 18.63
N ALA A 543 -26.91 18.13 19.39
CA ALA A 543 -26.91 18.13 20.84
C ALA A 543 -26.59 19.52 21.43
N ARG A 544 -26.99 19.73 22.68
CA ARG A 544 -26.68 20.94 23.47
C ARG A 544 -25.96 20.56 24.75
N ALA A 545 -25.23 21.51 25.33
CA ALA A 545 -24.60 21.39 26.63
C ALA A 545 -25.05 22.55 27.52
N ASP A 546 -25.17 22.30 28.83
CA ASP A 546 -25.30 23.37 29.82
C ASP A 546 -23.95 24.10 30.03
N GLU A 547 -23.98 25.28 30.67
CA GLU A 547 -22.78 26.10 30.88
C GLU A 547 -21.74 25.42 31.79
N ASP A 548 -22.18 24.58 32.73
CA ASP A 548 -21.28 23.83 33.62
C ASP A 548 -20.52 22.75 32.84
N ALA A 549 -21.17 22.07 31.89
CA ALA A 549 -20.58 21.08 31.01
C ALA A 549 -19.58 21.70 30.03
N LEU A 550 -19.91 22.88 29.49
CA LEU A 550 -19.02 23.62 28.60
C LEU A 550 -17.76 24.08 29.35
N THR A 551 -17.92 24.58 30.57
CA THR A 551 -16.80 24.96 31.44
C THR A 551 -15.93 23.76 31.77
N ALA A 552 -16.53 22.64 32.19
CA ALA A 552 -15.81 21.41 32.52
C ALA A 552 -15.07 20.82 31.30
N ALA A 553 -15.68 20.85 30.11
CA ALA A 553 -15.06 20.41 28.87
C ALA A 553 -13.89 21.31 28.47
N GLY A 554 -14.05 22.63 28.57
CA GLY A 554 -12.98 23.60 28.32
C GLY A 554 -11.77 23.37 29.22
N GLU A 555 -11.99 23.24 30.53
CA GLU A 555 -10.93 22.95 31.51
C GLU A 555 -10.25 21.60 31.31
N LEU A 556 -11.01 20.57 30.90
CA LEU A 556 -10.47 19.25 30.58
C LEU A 556 -9.58 19.31 29.34
N LEU A 557 -10.00 20.02 28.30
CA LEU A 557 -9.27 20.09 27.04
C LEU A 557 -7.98 20.89 27.16
N VAL A 558 -7.97 21.99 27.95
CA VAL A 558 -6.74 22.76 28.26
C VAL A 558 -5.68 21.89 28.94
N ARG A 559 -6.09 21.05 29.89
CA ARG A 559 -5.16 20.16 30.63
C ARG A 559 -4.83 18.87 29.89
N THR A 560 -5.47 18.60 28.76
CA THR A 560 -5.28 17.35 28.01
C THR A 560 -4.11 17.52 27.03
N PRO A 561 -2.98 16.82 27.25
CA PRO A 561 -1.89 16.83 26.28
C PRO A 561 -2.31 16.11 24.98
N PRO A 562 -1.58 16.27 23.88
CA PRO A 562 -1.81 15.53 22.65
C PRO A 562 -1.98 14.02 22.88
N VAL A 563 -3.11 13.45 22.43
CA VAL A 563 -3.41 12.01 22.53
C VAL A 563 -3.38 11.41 21.13
N ARG A 564 -2.43 10.48 20.87
CA ARG A 564 -2.20 9.88 19.53
C ARG A 564 -1.99 10.97 18.45
N ASN A 565 -2.92 11.10 17.48
CA ASN A 565 -2.90 12.13 16.42
C ASN A 565 -3.86 13.32 16.72
N LEU A 566 -4.51 13.33 17.88
CA LEU A 566 -5.42 14.39 18.30
C LEU A 566 -4.62 15.51 18.98
N ARG A 567 -4.69 16.70 18.41
CA ARG A 567 -4.00 17.92 18.90
C ARG A 567 -4.96 19.10 18.85
N ASN A 568 -4.87 19.99 19.83
CA ASN A 568 -5.58 21.27 19.87
C ASN A 568 -7.05 21.12 19.48
N ALA A 569 -7.54 21.85 18.45
CA ALA A 569 -8.97 21.87 18.11
C ALA A 569 -9.60 20.49 17.87
N ARG A 570 -8.81 19.48 17.49
CA ARG A 570 -9.28 18.10 17.24
C ARG A 570 -9.68 17.34 18.50
N LEU A 571 -9.26 17.81 19.68
CA LEU A 571 -9.62 17.21 20.97
C LEU A 571 -11.11 17.44 21.29
N ALA A 572 -11.66 18.59 20.91
CA ALA A 572 -13.06 18.95 21.20
C ALA A 572 -14.10 18.07 20.46
N PRO A 573 -14.00 17.82 19.15
CA PRO A 573 -14.89 16.89 18.45
C PRO A 573 -14.77 15.44 18.95
N HIS A 574 -13.58 15.02 19.38
CA HIS A 574 -13.37 13.69 19.95
C HIS A 574 -14.08 13.54 21.30
N LEU A 575 -13.90 14.51 22.20
CA LEU A 575 -14.63 14.58 23.47
C LEU A 575 -16.15 14.59 23.23
N ALA A 576 -16.63 15.36 22.25
CA ALA A 576 -18.06 15.40 21.91
C ALA A 576 -18.59 14.03 21.46
N GLY A 577 -17.81 13.27 20.69
CA GLY A 577 -18.16 11.90 20.31
C GLY A 577 -18.27 10.95 21.49
N LEU A 578 -17.31 10.99 22.42
CA LEU A 578 -17.30 10.16 23.63
C LEU A 578 -18.49 10.46 24.54
N VAL A 579 -18.73 11.74 24.80
CA VAL A 579 -19.80 12.19 25.70
C VAL A 579 -21.18 11.86 25.10
N LEU A 580 -21.37 12.03 23.79
CA LEU A 580 -22.65 11.74 23.15
C LEU A 580 -22.97 10.26 23.07
N ALA A 581 -21.98 9.37 23.04
CA ALA A 581 -22.23 7.93 23.13
C ALA A 581 -22.93 7.61 24.46
N THR A 582 -22.38 8.10 25.58
CA THR A 582 -22.95 7.91 26.92
C THR A 582 -24.31 8.59 27.10
N VAL A 583 -24.49 9.80 26.56
CA VAL A 583 -25.76 10.52 26.67
C VAL A 583 -26.87 9.84 25.87
N ARG A 584 -26.57 9.29 24.68
CA ARG A 584 -27.54 8.54 23.87
C ARG A 584 -28.02 7.25 24.53
N GLU A 585 -27.20 6.59 25.35
CA GLU A 585 -27.59 5.37 26.05
C GLU A 585 -28.68 5.58 27.12
N ARG A 586 -28.80 6.80 27.64
CA ARG A 586 -29.74 7.14 28.72
C ARG A 586 -30.88 8.07 28.29
N THR A 587 -30.93 8.49 27.02
CA THR A 587 -31.95 9.40 26.49
C THR A 587 -32.87 8.64 25.54
N GLU A 588 -34.18 8.77 25.73
CA GLU A 588 -35.17 8.06 24.93
C GLU A 588 -35.19 8.54 23.46
N PRO A 589 -35.52 7.67 22.49
CA PRO A 589 -35.55 8.04 21.08
C PRO A 589 -36.51 9.21 20.80
N GLY A 590 -35.98 10.34 20.33
CA GLY A 590 -36.75 11.54 19.98
C GLY A 590 -36.69 12.68 21.01
N GLU A 591 -36.05 12.46 22.18
CA GLU A 591 -35.76 13.53 23.14
C GLU A 591 -34.48 14.31 22.75
N GLU A 592 -34.42 15.58 23.14
CA GLU A 592 -33.27 16.46 22.88
C GLU A 592 -32.03 15.99 23.67
N LEU A 593 -30.90 15.80 22.98
CA LEU A 593 -29.66 15.35 23.59
C LEU A 593 -29.01 16.51 24.37
N LEU A 594 -29.16 16.49 25.70
CA LEU A 594 -28.56 17.47 26.62
C LEU A 594 -27.38 16.86 27.37
N VAL A 595 -26.20 17.48 27.20
CA VAL A 595 -24.96 17.16 27.89
C VAL A 595 -24.86 18.00 29.17
N THR A 596 -24.60 17.32 30.29
CA THR A 596 -24.41 17.93 31.61
C THR A 596 -22.97 17.74 32.11
N SER A 597 -22.57 18.49 33.13
CA SER A 597 -21.21 18.38 33.70
C SER A 597 -20.85 16.98 34.19
N ALA A 598 -21.83 16.18 34.60
CA ALA A 598 -21.65 14.79 35.01
C ALA A 598 -21.25 13.85 33.85
N ASP A 599 -21.47 14.27 32.61
CA ASP A 599 -21.15 13.48 31.42
C ASP A 599 -19.73 13.72 30.91
N ILE A 600 -19.07 14.77 31.42
CA ILE A 600 -17.70 15.10 31.03
C ILE A 600 -16.73 14.18 31.78
N PRO A 601 -15.92 13.37 31.08
CA PRO A 601 -14.97 12.47 31.70
C PRO A 601 -13.86 13.23 32.43
N THR A 602 -13.29 12.64 33.48
CA THR A 602 -12.22 13.28 34.27
C THR A 602 -10.86 13.28 33.55
N SER A 603 -10.69 12.49 32.49
CA SER A 603 -9.48 12.40 31.64
C SER A 603 -9.79 11.74 30.29
N LEU A 604 -9.07 12.13 29.24
CA LEU A 604 -9.19 11.63 27.86
C LEU A 604 -8.22 10.45 27.51
N ASP A 605 -7.39 9.98 28.44
CA ASP A 605 -6.42 8.89 28.21
C ASP A 605 -6.99 7.53 28.65
N GLU A 606 -7.38 6.66 27.70
CA GLU A 606 -7.86 5.29 27.94
C GLU A 606 -6.79 4.32 28.48
N ALA A 607 -5.53 4.75 28.63
CA ALA A 607 -4.42 3.92 29.11
C ALA A 607 -4.38 3.69 30.63
N ARG A 608 -5.42 4.11 31.36
CA ARG A 608 -5.47 4.06 32.83
C ARG A 608 -6.09 2.77 33.36
N GLN A 609 -5.68 1.61 32.83
CA GLN A 609 -5.96 0.30 33.43
C GLN A 609 -4.75 -0.65 33.31
N ALA A 610 -3.61 -0.30 33.93
CA ALA A 610 -2.66 -1.27 34.50
C ALA A 610 -1.59 -0.55 35.35
N ASP A 611 -1.31 -1.15 36.50
CA ASP A 611 -0.49 -0.69 37.61
C ASP A 611 0.98 -0.37 37.31
N ASP A 612 1.55 0.41 38.22
CA ASP A 612 2.98 0.75 38.42
C ASP A 612 4.02 0.25 37.38
N PRO A 613 4.69 1.13 36.60
CA PRO A 613 5.67 0.72 35.59
C PRO A 613 6.91 0.01 36.17
N MET A 614 7.22 0.17 37.46
CA MET A 614 8.23 -0.62 38.16
C MET A 614 7.80 -2.09 38.33
N ALA A 615 6.52 -2.34 38.62
CA ALA A 615 5.98 -3.70 38.66
C ALA A 615 6.05 -4.36 37.27
N GLY A 616 5.76 -3.61 36.21
CA GLY A 616 5.92 -4.08 34.83
C GLY A 616 7.37 -4.45 34.45
N LEU A 617 8.37 -3.73 34.99
CA LEU A 617 9.79 -4.09 34.83
C LEU A 617 10.15 -5.37 35.60
N ASN A 618 9.66 -5.51 36.83
CA ASN A 618 9.92 -6.68 37.66
C ASN A 618 9.27 -7.96 37.10
N ALA A 619 8.16 -7.83 36.39
CA ALA A 619 7.44 -8.92 35.74
C ALA A 619 8.15 -9.49 34.49
N LEU A 620 9.14 -8.80 33.92
CA LEU A 620 9.89 -9.35 32.78
C LEU A 620 10.70 -10.58 33.22
N THR A 621 10.68 -11.66 32.43
CA THR A 621 11.49 -12.86 32.68
C THR A 621 12.99 -12.54 32.67
N GLY A 622 13.72 -13.05 33.66
CA GLY A 622 15.16 -12.87 33.80
C GLY A 622 15.58 -11.40 33.98
N LEU A 623 16.69 -11.02 33.35
CA LEU A 623 17.20 -9.63 33.32
C LEU A 623 17.46 -9.00 34.70
N ASP A 624 17.76 -9.80 35.73
CA ASP A 624 17.91 -9.30 37.10
C ASP A 624 18.95 -8.19 37.24
N ALA A 625 20.07 -8.32 36.53
CA ALA A 625 21.10 -7.27 36.48
C ALA A 625 20.57 -5.95 35.88
N VAL A 626 19.72 -6.02 34.86
CA VAL A 626 19.09 -4.85 34.24
C VAL A 626 18.06 -4.23 35.18
N LYS A 627 17.22 -5.05 35.82
CA LYS A 627 16.22 -4.59 36.79
C LYS A 627 16.87 -3.82 37.93
N GLN A 628 17.94 -4.37 38.52
CA GLN A 628 18.70 -3.73 39.59
C GLN A 628 19.31 -2.39 39.17
N GLU A 629 19.90 -2.33 37.97
CA GLU A 629 20.52 -1.10 37.46
C GLU A 629 19.47 0.00 37.23
N ILE A 630 18.33 -0.33 36.62
CA ILE A 630 17.24 0.64 36.42
C ILE A 630 16.61 1.06 37.75
N GLU A 631 16.45 0.14 38.70
CA GLU A 631 15.97 0.46 40.05
C GLU A 631 16.92 1.41 40.78
N LEU A 632 18.23 1.22 40.67
CA LEU A 632 19.24 2.11 41.24
C LEU A 632 19.15 3.53 40.65
N VAL A 633 18.98 3.63 39.32
CA VAL A 633 18.79 4.93 38.65
C VAL A 633 17.48 5.59 39.11
N ALA A 634 16.38 4.85 39.14
CA ALA A 634 15.07 5.35 39.58
C ALA A 634 15.10 5.83 41.04
N ALA A 635 15.76 5.06 41.93
CA ALA A 635 15.93 5.42 43.34
C ALA A 635 16.75 6.70 43.50
N ARG A 636 17.82 6.87 42.72
CA ARG A 636 18.65 8.08 42.72
C ARG A 636 17.86 9.32 42.30
N VAL A 637 17.06 9.21 41.24
CA VAL A 637 16.17 10.28 40.77
C VAL A 637 15.16 10.64 41.86
N ARG A 638 14.51 9.64 42.48
CA ARG A 638 13.51 9.82 43.54
C ARG A 638 14.11 10.51 44.77
N ALA A 639 15.29 10.09 45.21
CA ALA A 639 16.00 10.72 46.32
C ALA A 639 16.37 12.19 46.04
N GLY A 640 16.79 12.49 44.80
CA GLY A 640 17.08 13.86 44.37
C GLY A 640 15.84 14.76 44.34
N ARG A 641 14.68 14.21 43.99
CA ARG A 641 13.39 14.92 44.06
C ARG A 641 12.98 15.21 45.50
N LEU A 642 13.01 14.20 46.38
CA LEU A 642 12.66 14.37 47.79
C LEU A 642 13.55 15.40 48.49
N ARG A 643 14.86 15.45 48.18
CA ARG A 643 15.76 16.47 48.72
C ARG A 643 15.42 17.89 48.22
N ARG A 644 15.04 18.05 46.95
CA ARG A 644 14.58 19.33 46.40
C ARG A 644 13.28 19.80 47.06
N GLU A 645 12.31 18.90 47.21
CA GLU A 645 11.03 19.18 47.89
C GLU A 645 11.24 19.56 49.36
N ALA A 646 12.26 18.99 50.02
CA ALA A 646 12.66 19.34 51.39
C ALA A 646 13.55 20.59 51.50
N GLY A 647 13.84 21.30 50.40
CA GLY A 647 14.67 22.51 50.40
C GLY A 647 16.15 22.28 50.72
N LEU A 648 16.65 21.04 50.64
CA LEU A 648 18.04 20.70 50.92
C LEU A 648 18.92 20.96 49.68
N PRO A 649 20.22 21.28 49.86
CA PRO A 649 21.15 21.40 48.74
C PRO A 649 21.22 20.08 47.96
N VAL A 650 20.91 20.13 46.67
CA VAL A 650 21.01 18.98 45.77
C VAL A 650 22.17 19.23 44.82
N ALA A 651 23.09 18.28 44.73
CA ALA A 651 24.16 18.31 43.73
C ALA A 651 23.56 18.39 42.31
N PRO A 652 24.30 18.90 41.31
CA PRO A 652 23.82 18.99 39.93
C PRO A 652 23.21 17.66 39.48
N ALA A 653 22.05 17.72 38.80
CA ALA A 653 21.37 16.54 38.30
C ALA A 653 22.33 15.73 37.41
N PRO A 654 22.55 14.43 37.70
CA PRO A 654 23.40 13.59 36.85
C PRO A 654 22.74 13.39 35.49
N ALA A 655 23.56 13.22 34.44
CA ALA A 655 23.05 12.82 33.13
C ALA A 655 22.34 11.47 33.23
N LEU A 656 21.08 11.42 32.75
CA LEU A 656 20.24 10.22 32.79
C LEU A 656 20.29 9.39 31.50
N HIS A 657 21.12 9.79 30.54
CA HIS A 657 21.32 9.06 29.30
C HIS A 657 22.06 7.75 29.56
N MET A 658 21.70 6.70 28.80
CA MET A 658 22.12 5.32 29.08
C MET A 658 22.68 4.64 27.83
N VAL A 659 23.58 3.68 28.05
CA VAL A 659 24.05 2.76 27.01
C VAL A 659 23.48 1.38 27.28
N PHE A 660 22.73 0.83 26.33
CA PHE A 660 22.18 -0.53 26.40
C PHE A 660 23.03 -1.47 25.56
N THR A 661 23.80 -2.37 26.19
CA THR A 661 24.66 -3.32 25.47
C THR A 661 24.06 -4.73 25.50
N GLY A 662 24.30 -5.52 24.44
CA GLY A 662 24.00 -6.95 24.42
C GLY A 662 23.50 -7.42 23.05
N ASN A 663 23.27 -8.72 22.88
CA ASN A 663 22.84 -9.28 21.59
C ASN A 663 21.40 -8.89 21.22
N PRO A 664 20.98 -9.05 19.94
CA PRO A 664 19.60 -8.81 19.52
C PRO A 664 18.60 -9.67 20.28
N GLY A 665 17.40 -9.12 20.51
CA GLY A 665 16.30 -9.86 21.12
C GLY A 665 16.41 -10.08 22.64
N THR A 666 17.32 -9.39 23.35
CA THR A 666 17.41 -9.44 24.82
C THR A 666 16.44 -8.49 25.55
N GLY A 667 15.54 -7.79 24.83
CA GLY A 667 14.52 -6.93 25.44
C GLY A 667 14.88 -5.44 25.62
N LYS A 668 15.95 -4.95 24.98
CA LYS A 668 16.42 -3.54 25.08
C LYS A 668 15.32 -2.50 24.84
N THR A 669 14.58 -2.60 23.73
CA THR A 669 13.51 -1.66 23.38
C THR A 669 12.32 -1.72 24.35
N VAL A 670 12.00 -2.92 24.85
CA VAL A 670 10.91 -3.14 25.82
C VAL A 670 11.24 -2.43 27.14
N VAL A 671 12.47 -2.60 27.63
CA VAL A 671 12.95 -1.93 28.84
C VAL A 671 13.04 -0.41 28.63
N ALA A 672 13.49 0.08 27.47
CA ALA A 672 13.52 1.51 27.17
C ALA A 672 12.12 2.16 27.28
N ARG A 673 11.08 1.46 26.81
CA ARG A 673 9.68 1.90 26.93
C ARG A 673 9.20 1.97 28.38
N LEU A 674 9.63 1.02 29.21
CA LEU A 674 9.32 1.03 30.65
C LEU A 674 10.05 2.17 31.36
N VAL A 675 11.33 2.39 31.06
CA VAL A 675 12.13 3.51 31.59
C VAL A 675 11.46 4.85 31.30
N ALA A 676 10.95 5.07 30.08
CA ALA A 676 10.23 6.29 29.73
C ALA A 676 9.01 6.54 30.65
N ARG A 677 8.23 5.49 30.94
CA ARG A 677 7.08 5.56 31.86
C ARG A 677 7.49 5.75 33.31
N ILE A 678 8.57 5.10 33.76
CA ILE A 678 9.12 5.25 35.12
C ILE A 678 9.54 6.71 35.33
N PHE A 679 10.29 7.29 34.40
CA PHE A 679 10.77 8.67 34.50
C PHE A 679 9.67 9.72 34.40
N LYS A 680 8.61 9.46 33.62
CA LYS A 680 7.39 10.27 33.68
C LYS A 680 6.77 10.27 35.08
N LYS A 681 6.56 9.08 35.65
CA LYS A 681 5.95 8.94 36.99
C LYS A 681 6.81 9.60 38.08
N LEU A 682 8.13 9.57 37.93
CA LEU A 682 9.05 10.25 38.85
C LEU A 682 9.12 11.77 38.64
N GLY A 683 8.50 12.31 37.58
CA GLY A 683 8.48 13.74 37.26
C GLY A 683 9.78 14.24 36.64
N VAL A 684 10.54 13.35 35.99
CA VAL A 684 11.72 13.72 35.18
C VAL A 684 11.31 14.07 33.76
N LEU A 685 10.37 13.32 33.18
CA LEU A 685 9.90 13.52 31.81
C LEU A 685 8.46 14.03 31.82
N SER A 686 8.16 15.01 30.96
CA SER A 686 6.84 15.61 30.85
C SER A 686 5.79 14.66 30.24
N SER A 687 6.17 13.77 29.32
CA SER A 687 5.25 12.91 28.56
C SER A 687 5.49 11.40 28.69
N GLY A 688 6.75 10.95 28.81
CA GLY A 688 7.12 9.54 29.00
C GLY A 688 6.91 8.63 27.78
N HIS A 689 6.83 9.20 26.58
CA HIS A 689 6.76 8.45 25.33
C HIS A 689 8.15 7.97 24.88
N LEU A 690 8.20 7.01 23.96
CA LEU A 690 9.44 6.45 23.41
C LEU A 690 9.50 6.74 21.90
N VAL A 691 10.61 7.31 21.43
CA VAL A 691 10.92 7.49 20.00
C VAL A 691 12.08 6.59 19.64
N GLU A 692 11.89 5.71 18.65
CA GLU A 692 12.92 4.79 18.17
C GLU A 692 13.58 5.31 16.88
N ALA A 693 14.91 5.26 16.81
CA ALA A 693 15.71 5.75 15.71
C ALA A 693 16.89 4.80 15.38
N SER A 694 17.37 4.86 14.14
CA SER A 694 18.57 4.16 13.66
C SER A 694 19.41 5.12 12.81
N ARG A 695 20.60 4.69 12.35
CA ARG A 695 21.45 5.52 11.47
C ARG A 695 20.71 6.08 10.27
N ALA A 696 19.80 5.31 9.65
CA ALA A 696 19.01 5.77 8.51
C ALA A 696 18.07 6.95 8.85
N ARG A 697 17.65 7.06 10.12
CA ARG A 697 16.78 8.12 10.61
C ARG A 697 17.56 9.34 11.11
N LEU A 698 18.83 9.19 11.48
CA LEU A 698 19.68 10.28 12.00
C LEU A 698 20.60 10.88 10.94
N VAL A 699 21.13 10.06 10.03
CA VAL A 699 22.15 10.48 9.05
C VAL A 699 21.49 10.83 7.71
N GLY A 700 21.88 11.96 7.15
CA GLY A 700 21.46 12.44 5.85
C GLY A 700 22.16 11.71 4.70
N ARG A 701 21.63 11.83 3.48
CA ARG A 701 22.29 11.24 2.29
C ARG A 701 23.30 12.20 1.67
N TYR A 702 23.21 13.49 2.00
CA TYR A 702 24.01 14.57 1.47
C TYR A 702 24.65 15.41 2.59
N VAL A 703 25.70 16.16 2.26
CA VAL A 703 26.46 17.01 3.20
C VAL A 703 25.50 18.03 3.85
N GLY A 704 25.56 18.20 5.16
CA GLY A 704 24.72 19.10 5.94
C GLY A 704 23.50 18.39 6.54
N GLN A 705 22.80 17.56 5.75
CA GLN A 705 21.45 17.06 6.10
C GLN A 705 21.36 16.29 7.41
N THR A 706 22.49 15.79 7.88
CA THR A 706 22.59 14.97 9.08
C THR A 706 22.26 15.77 10.33
N ALA A 707 22.65 17.05 10.41
CA ALA A 707 22.36 17.89 11.56
C ALA A 707 20.84 18.15 11.77
N PRO A 708 20.07 18.68 10.79
CA PRO A 708 18.65 18.96 10.98
C PRO A 708 17.85 17.67 11.19
N LYS A 709 18.18 16.61 10.47
CA LYS A 709 17.50 15.32 10.58
C LYS A 709 17.70 14.69 11.96
N THR A 710 18.90 14.81 12.53
CA THR A 710 19.16 14.41 13.93
C THR A 710 18.36 15.28 14.88
N ARG A 711 18.31 16.60 14.66
CA ARG A 711 17.57 17.55 15.50
C ARG A 711 16.06 17.28 15.52
N ASP A 712 15.44 16.99 14.39
CA ASP A 712 14.00 16.69 14.31
C ASP A 712 13.64 15.42 15.07
N VAL A 713 14.48 14.39 14.94
CA VAL A 713 14.30 13.14 15.70
C VAL A 713 14.43 13.40 17.19
N VAL A 714 15.41 14.21 17.62
CA VAL A 714 15.56 14.59 19.02
C VAL A 714 14.37 15.41 19.51
N GLN A 715 13.92 16.40 18.75
CA GLN A 715 12.79 17.26 19.11
C GLN A 715 11.51 16.45 19.29
N SER A 716 11.28 15.45 18.44
CA SER A 716 10.14 14.54 18.58
C SER A 716 10.18 13.67 19.84
N ALA A 717 11.36 13.53 20.47
CA ALA A 717 11.58 12.75 21.68
C ALA A 717 11.65 13.58 22.96
N VAL A 718 11.65 14.92 22.85
CA VAL A 718 11.60 15.83 24.01
C VAL A 718 10.31 15.58 24.79
N GLY A 719 10.42 15.48 26.10
CA GLY A 719 9.38 15.00 27.01
C GLY A 719 9.35 13.48 27.17
N GLY A 720 10.26 12.76 26.50
CA GLY A 720 10.28 11.30 26.43
C GLY A 720 11.68 10.71 26.39
N VAL A 721 11.79 9.52 25.81
CA VAL A 721 13.06 8.80 25.60
C VAL A 721 13.34 8.65 24.11
N LEU A 722 14.52 9.09 23.66
CA LEU A 722 15.05 8.76 22.33
C LEU A 722 15.89 7.48 22.43
N PHE A 723 15.44 6.42 21.78
CA PHE A 723 16.16 5.14 21.69
C PHE A 723 16.82 5.00 20.31
N ILE A 724 18.16 4.95 20.28
CA ILE A 724 18.95 4.80 19.06
C ILE A 724 19.52 3.39 19.00
N ASP A 725 19.00 2.55 18.09
CA ASP A 725 19.49 1.19 17.90
C ASP A 725 20.69 1.14 16.96
N GLU A 726 21.59 0.18 17.22
CA GLU A 726 22.89 0.01 16.56
C GLU A 726 23.69 1.33 16.39
N ALA A 727 23.77 2.12 17.47
CA ALA A 727 24.35 3.46 17.46
C ALA A 727 25.82 3.50 17.00
N TYR A 728 26.57 2.41 17.19
CA TYR A 728 27.94 2.28 16.71
C TYR A 728 28.07 2.45 15.19
N SER A 729 27.00 2.18 14.44
CA SER A 729 26.97 2.39 12.99
C SER A 729 27.25 3.85 12.62
N LEU A 730 26.99 4.83 13.49
CA LEU A 730 27.31 6.25 13.30
C LEU A 730 28.82 6.54 13.27
N THR A 731 29.66 5.60 13.70
CA THR A 731 31.13 5.76 13.72
C THR A 731 31.88 4.80 12.79
N GLN A 732 31.18 3.84 12.17
CA GLN A 732 31.79 2.78 11.35
C GLN A 732 31.55 3.01 9.86
N SER A 733 32.38 3.84 9.21
CA SER A 733 32.52 3.85 7.75
C SER A 733 33.99 3.99 7.33
N ALA A 734 34.41 3.21 6.33
CA ALA A 734 35.77 3.21 5.79
C ALA A 734 35.99 4.18 4.60
N SER A 735 34.99 4.99 4.28
CA SER A 735 34.98 5.91 3.13
C SER A 735 35.17 7.35 3.60
N GLY A 736 36.01 8.13 2.92
CA GLY A 736 36.41 9.49 3.32
C GLY A 736 35.31 10.58 3.37
N ASN A 737 34.04 10.23 3.14
CA ASN A 737 32.88 11.14 3.18
C ASN A 737 31.76 10.59 4.12
N ASP A 738 32.07 10.23 5.38
CA ASP A 738 31.07 9.79 6.36
C ASP A 738 30.49 10.95 7.18
N TYR A 739 29.16 11.13 7.16
CA TYR A 739 28.42 12.16 7.91
C TYR A 739 27.98 11.71 9.31
N GLY A 740 28.29 10.48 9.72
CA GLY A 740 28.01 9.99 11.07
C GLY A 740 28.56 10.85 12.23
N PRO A 741 29.79 11.42 12.14
CA PRO A 741 30.30 12.34 13.15
C PRO A 741 29.47 13.62 13.36
N GLU A 742 28.83 14.11 12.30
CA GLU A 742 27.94 15.29 12.36
C GLU A 742 26.67 15.00 13.17
N ALA A 743 26.09 13.80 13.00
CA ALA A 743 24.95 13.32 13.79
C ALA A 743 25.32 13.20 15.27
N ILE A 744 26.55 12.74 15.56
CA ILE A 744 27.05 12.64 16.93
C ILE A 744 27.22 14.03 17.56
N ALA A 745 27.73 15.00 16.81
CA ALA A 745 27.89 16.37 17.30
C ALA A 745 26.54 17.01 17.65
N GLU A 746 25.54 16.87 16.77
CA GLU A 746 24.20 17.41 17.03
C GLU A 746 23.50 16.67 18.18
N LEU A 747 23.67 15.35 18.27
CA LEU A 747 23.15 14.58 19.40
C LEU A 747 23.74 15.10 20.72
N LEU A 748 25.07 15.26 20.80
CA LEU A 748 25.75 15.77 22.01
C LEU A 748 25.24 17.15 22.44
N LYS A 749 24.99 18.03 21.47
CA LYS A 749 24.39 19.34 21.73
C LYS A 749 22.99 19.20 22.32
N ALA A 750 22.15 18.34 21.75
CA ALA A 750 20.80 18.15 22.26
C ALA A 750 20.74 17.48 23.65
N LEU A 751 21.74 16.64 24.01
CA LEU A 751 21.92 16.14 25.37
C LEU A 751 22.22 17.25 26.38
N GLU A 752 22.77 18.39 25.95
CA GLU A 752 22.95 19.59 26.78
C GLU A 752 21.66 20.41 26.86
N ASP A 753 21.10 20.74 25.71
CA ASP A 753 19.98 21.69 25.59
C ASP A 753 18.70 21.16 26.25
N HIS A 754 18.47 19.84 26.23
CA HIS A 754 17.25 19.21 26.73
C HIS A 754 17.47 18.27 27.93
N ARG A 755 18.58 18.44 28.67
CA ARG A 755 18.99 17.58 29.80
C ARG A 755 17.93 17.33 30.88
N ASP A 756 16.97 18.24 31.05
CA ASP A 756 15.97 18.20 32.11
C ASP A 756 14.62 17.62 31.64
N ASP A 757 14.44 17.34 30.33
CA ASP A 757 13.20 16.77 29.78
C ASP A 757 13.44 15.79 28.60
N LEU A 758 14.67 15.31 28.41
CA LEU A 758 15.03 14.32 27.38
C LEU A 758 15.98 13.28 27.97
N VAL A 759 15.65 12.00 27.77
CA VAL A 759 16.57 10.89 28.03
C VAL A 759 16.92 10.21 26.72
N VAL A 760 18.19 9.89 26.53
CA VAL A 760 18.67 9.24 25.30
C VAL A 760 19.28 7.90 25.69
N ILE A 761 18.88 6.86 24.99
CA ILE A 761 19.36 5.50 25.18
C ILE A 761 19.99 5.06 23.87
N VAL A 762 21.30 4.82 23.86
CA VAL A 762 22.01 4.27 22.70
C VAL A 762 22.21 2.76 22.90
N ALA A 763 21.90 1.96 21.88
CA ALA A 763 21.96 0.51 21.95
C ALA A 763 22.90 -0.11 20.92
N GLY A 764 23.47 -1.26 21.25
CA GLY A 764 24.30 -2.04 20.32
C GLY A 764 25.09 -3.16 20.99
N TYR A 765 26.01 -3.77 20.24
CA TYR A 765 26.92 -4.81 20.74
C TYR A 765 27.98 -4.22 21.67
N GLU A 766 28.42 -5.00 22.66
CA GLU A 766 29.29 -4.55 23.76
C GLU A 766 30.59 -3.91 23.25
N THR A 767 31.37 -4.63 22.43
CA THR A 767 32.66 -4.14 21.89
C THR A 767 32.49 -2.95 20.93
N GLU A 768 31.44 -2.95 20.13
CA GLU A 768 31.15 -1.92 19.15
C GLU A 768 30.71 -0.62 19.83
N MET A 769 29.94 -0.74 20.93
CA MET A 769 29.56 0.39 21.76
C MET A 769 30.73 0.95 22.57
N GLU A 770 31.67 0.13 23.01
CA GLU A 770 32.93 0.62 23.59
C GLU A 770 33.70 1.48 22.59
N ARG A 771 33.81 1.02 21.34
CA ARG A 771 34.43 1.80 20.25
C ARG A 771 33.69 3.10 19.99
N PHE A 772 32.36 3.05 19.89
CA PHE A 772 31.49 4.22 19.71
C PHE A 772 31.72 5.28 20.80
N LEU A 773 31.72 4.87 22.08
CA LEU A 773 31.95 5.79 23.20
C LEU A 773 33.38 6.34 23.23
N SER A 774 34.37 5.55 22.79
CA SER A 774 35.77 6.00 22.70
C SER A 774 36.04 6.94 21.52
N ALA A 775 35.14 6.99 20.53
CA ALA A 775 35.31 7.82 19.34
C ALA A 775 35.22 9.33 19.63
N ASN A 776 34.53 9.73 20.70
CA ASN A 776 34.45 11.12 21.13
C ASN A 776 34.36 11.21 22.67
N PRO A 777 35.29 11.89 23.36
CA PRO A 777 35.25 12.08 24.81
C PRO A 777 33.92 12.65 25.34
N GLY A 778 33.21 13.45 24.53
CA GLY A 778 31.88 13.97 24.84
C GLY A 778 30.83 12.87 25.08
N LEU A 779 30.86 11.80 24.28
CA LEU A 779 29.94 10.66 24.43
C LEU A 779 30.18 9.93 25.75
N ALA A 780 31.43 9.63 26.09
CA ALA A 780 31.77 8.97 27.34
C ALA A 780 31.32 9.77 28.58
N SER A 781 31.37 11.11 28.51
CA SER A 781 30.96 11.97 29.62
C SER A 781 29.43 12.06 29.82
N ARG A 782 28.64 11.90 28.74
CA ARG A 782 27.17 12.06 28.77
C ARG A 782 26.37 10.79 28.91
N PHE A 783 27.01 9.64 28.71
CA PHE A 783 26.41 8.34 28.93
C PHE A 783 27.12 7.59 30.07
N PRO A 784 26.98 8.04 31.34
CA PRO A 784 27.66 7.44 32.47
C PRO A 784 27.08 6.07 32.85
N THR A 785 25.79 5.85 32.58
CA THR A 785 25.07 4.64 32.95
C THR A 785 25.15 3.61 31.83
N ARG A 786 25.69 2.42 32.13
CA ARG A 786 25.77 1.30 31.19
C ARG A 786 24.93 0.14 31.71
N VAL A 787 23.95 -0.25 30.92
CA VAL A 787 23.03 -1.34 31.24
C VAL A 787 23.35 -2.50 30.30
N ARG A 788 23.91 -3.58 30.87
CA ARG A 788 24.28 -4.78 30.13
C ARG A 788 23.12 -5.76 30.12
N PHE A 789 22.67 -6.13 28.92
CA PHE A 789 21.63 -7.13 28.70
C PHE A 789 22.30 -8.47 28.37
N PRO A 790 22.36 -9.42 29.32
CA PRO A 790 22.89 -10.75 29.06
C PRO A 790 21.98 -11.52 28.08
N ASP A 791 22.54 -12.52 27.42
CA ASP A 791 21.73 -13.51 26.71
C ASP A 791 20.86 -14.28 27.71
N PHE A 792 19.65 -14.61 27.28
CA PHE A 792 18.77 -15.45 28.10
C PHE A 792 19.31 -16.89 28.15
N THR A 793 19.28 -17.45 29.35
CA THR A 793 19.54 -18.87 29.60
C THR A 793 18.49 -19.74 28.91
N ASP A 794 18.79 -21.03 28.71
CA ASP A 794 17.82 -21.98 28.14
C ASP A 794 16.50 -21.97 28.92
N ALA A 795 16.56 -21.91 30.25
CA ALA A 795 15.39 -21.88 31.11
C ALA A 795 14.54 -20.61 30.90
N GLU A 796 15.17 -19.45 30.85
CA GLU A 796 14.49 -18.17 30.59
C GLU A 796 13.89 -18.12 29.18
N LEU A 797 14.56 -18.69 28.17
CA LEU A 797 14.01 -18.78 26.81
C LEU A 797 12.79 -19.68 26.72
N VAL A 798 12.79 -20.80 27.46
CA VAL A 798 11.62 -21.69 27.58
C VAL A 798 10.47 -20.97 28.28
N GLU A 799 10.76 -20.18 29.32
CA GLU A 799 9.76 -19.35 30.00
C GLU A 799 9.18 -18.29 29.07
N ILE A 800 10.03 -17.60 28.29
CA ILE A 800 9.60 -16.62 27.27
C ILE A 800 8.71 -17.28 26.21
N PHE A 801 9.09 -18.45 25.71
CA PHE A 801 8.29 -19.23 24.75
C PHE A 801 6.92 -19.59 25.37
N THR A 802 6.91 -20.02 26.63
CA THR A 802 5.68 -20.39 27.34
C THR A 802 4.76 -19.18 27.54
N GLY A 803 5.32 -18.01 27.91
CA GLY A 803 4.55 -16.78 28.04
C GLY A 803 3.96 -16.30 26.70
N GLN A 804 4.71 -16.46 25.61
CA GLN A 804 4.22 -16.15 24.25
C GLN A 804 3.12 -17.11 23.79
N ALA A 805 3.26 -18.40 24.10
CA ALA A 805 2.23 -19.40 23.84
C ALA A 805 0.94 -19.09 24.60
N ALA A 806 1.04 -18.76 25.89
CA ALA A 806 -0.10 -18.37 26.72
C ALA A 806 -0.80 -17.10 26.19
N ALA A 807 -0.03 -16.08 25.77
CA ALA A 807 -0.59 -14.88 25.15
C ALA A 807 -1.28 -15.14 23.81
N ALA A 808 -0.88 -16.19 23.10
CA ALA A 808 -1.52 -16.68 21.87
C ALA A 808 -2.69 -17.65 22.15
N GLY A 809 -3.05 -17.88 23.42
CA GLY A 809 -4.15 -18.77 23.81
C GLY A 809 -3.84 -20.26 23.70
N VAL A 810 -2.56 -20.66 23.65
CA VAL A 810 -2.15 -22.07 23.54
C VAL A 810 -1.23 -22.50 24.69
N GLU A 811 -1.34 -23.75 25.09
CA GLU A 811 -0.63 -24.36 26.21
C GLU A 811 0.34 -25.44 25.73
N PRO A 812 1.67 -25.22 25.84
CA PRO A 812 2.66 -26.21 25.44
C PRO A 812 2.72 -27.37 26.44
N SER A 813 2.54 -28.58 25.93
CA SER A 813 2.73 -29.81 26.69
C SER A 813 4.17 -29.96 27.19
N ALA A 814 4.37 -30.75 28.26
CA ALA A 814 5.70 -31.04 28.80
C ALA A 814 6.66 -31.63 27.73
N ALA A 815 6.14 -32.42 26.80
CA ALA A 815 6.92 -32.98 25.69
C ALA A 815 7.32 -31.91 24.66
N ALA A 816 6.44 -30.94 24.38
CA ALA A 816 6.75 -29.81 23.51
C ALA A 816 7.86 -28.94 24.10
N LEU A 817 7.76 -28.60 25.39
CA LEU A 817 8.81 -27.86 26.11
C LEU A 817 10.13 -28.64 26.16
N GLY A 818 10.06 -29.97 26.31
CA GLY A 818 11.22 -30.85 26.19
C GLY A 818 11.91 -30.76 24.83
N LYS A 819 11.14 -30.72 23.73
CA LYS A 819 11.67 -30.55 22.38
C LYS A 819 12.30 -29.16 22.18
N VAL A 820 11.65 -28.08 22.65
CA VAL A 820 12.22 -26.73 22.61
C VAL A 820 13.57 -26.67 23.36
N THR A 821 13.64 -27.28 24.53
CA THR A 821 14.87 -27.36 25.33
C THR A 821 15.99 -28.09 24.59
N GLU A 822 15.67 -29.20 23.91
CA GLU A 822 16.66 -29.94 23.11
C GLU A 822 17.17 -29.14 21.90
N LEU A 823 16.30 -28.38 21.24
CA LEU A 823 16.69 -27.50 20.13
C LEU A 823 17.63 -26.39 20.59
N LEU A 824 17.37 -25.81 21.77
CA LEU A 824 18.23 -24.80 22.37
C LEU A 824 19.62 -25.37 22.70
N ARG A 825 19.69 -26.59 23.26
CA ARG A 825 20.96 -27.26 23.56
C ARG A 825 21.82 -27.54 22.34
N ARG A 826 21.20 -27.84 21.20
CA ARG A 826 21.89 -28.13 19.93
C ARG A 826 22.33 -26.87 19.17
N SER A 827 21.81 -25.71 19.55
CA SER A 827 22.09 -24.47 18.84
C SER A 827 23.38 -23.79 19.34
N PRO A 828 24.34 -23.47 18.47
CA PRO A 828 25.55 -22.77 18.88
C PRO A 828 25.22 -21.35 19.37
N ARG A 829 25.70 -21.00 20.56
CA ARG A 829 25.56 -19.67 21.17
C ARG A 829 26.63 -18.74 20.60
N VAL A 830 26.40 -18.25 19.38
CA VAL A 830 27.29 -17.30 18.69
C VAL A 830 26.94 -15.84 18.99
N ARG A 831 27.85 -14.91 18.62
CA ARG A 831 27.80 -13.45 18.86
C ARG A 831 26.61 -12.70 18.19
N SER A 832 25.58 -13.42 17.75
CA SER A 832 24.40 -12.91 17.05
C SER A 832 23.13 -13.72 17.36
N PHE A 833 23.12 -14.51 18.44
CA PHE A 833 21.95 -15.30 18.80
C PHE A 833 20.74 -14.39 19.11
N GLY A 834 19.60 -14.64 18.45
CA GLY A 834 18.45 -13.71 18.46
C GLY A 834 17.56 -13.75 19.71
N ASN A 835 17.90 -14.52 20.75
CA ASN A 835 17.24 -14.51 22.06
C ASN A 835 15.69 -14.61 21.98
N ALA A 836 14.94 -13.71 22.63
CA ALA A 836 13.47 -13.74 22.65
C ALA A 836 12.83 -13.61 21.25
N ARG A 837 13.57 -13.06 20.27
CA ARG A 837 13.12 -13.01 18.87
C ARG A 837 13.08 -14.42 18.25
N VAL A 838 14.03 -15.28 18.59
CA VAL A 838 14.02 -16.69 18.15
C VAL A 838 12.84 -17.42 18.76
N MET A 839 12.55 -17.20 20.05
CA MET A 839 11.39 -17.82 20.71
C MET A 839 10.06 -17.33 20.14
N ARG A 840 9.95 -16.04 19.79
CA ARG A 840 8.76 -15.50 19.11
C ARG A 840 8.50 -16.20 17.79
N ASN A 841 9.52 -16.25 16.93
CA ASN A 841 9.43 -16.90 15.63
C ASN A 841 9.11 -18.40 15.77
N LEU A 842 9.71 -19.06 16.76
CA LEU A 842 9.43 -20.46 17.07
C LEU A 842 7.99 -20.67 17.52
N CYS A 843 7.46 -19.79 18.38
CA CYS A 843 6.07 -19.82 18.87
C CYS A 843 5.07 -19.59 17.73
N GLU A 844 5.27 -18.54 16.93
CA GLU A 844 4.43 -18.26 15.75
C GLU A 844 4.38 -19.46 14.80
N ARG A 845 5.53 -20.11 14.57
CA ARG A 845 5.60 -21.31 13.73
C ARG A 845 4.93 -22.51 14.39
N ALA A 846 5.07 -22.68 15.71
CA ALA A 846 4.46 -23.77 16.42
C ALA A 846 2.93 -23.66 16.44
N VAL A 847 2.39 -22.45 16.61
CA VAL A 847 0.95 -22.16 16.46
C VAL A 847 0.47 -22.49 15.05
N ALA A 848 1.24 -22.13 14.01
CA ALA A 848 0.88 -22.48 12.63
C ALA A 848 0.88 -24.00 12.37
N LEU A 849 1.80 -24.75 12.99
CA LEU A 849 1.84 -26.21 12.87
C LEU A 849 0.71 -26.88 13.67
N GLN A 850 0.37 -26.34 14.84
CA GLN A 850 -0.78 -26.77 15.63
C GLN A 850 -2.08 -26.52 14.87
N ALA A 851 -2.26 -25.37 14.22
CA ALA A 851 -3.40 -25.10 13.35
C ALA A 851 -3.51 -26.13 12.20
N ARG A 852 -2.39 -26.48 11.56
CA ARG A 852 -2.35 -27.54 10.53
C ARG A 852 -2.73 -28.92 11.09
N ARG A 853 -2.30 -29.25 12.31
CA ARG A 853 -2.68 -30.50 12.98
C ARG A 853 -4.18 -30.51 13.28
N LEU A 854 -4.74 -29.39 13.74
CA LEU A 854 -6.16 -29.26 14.04
C LEU A 854 -7.05 -29.43 12.80
N THR A 855 -6.62 -28.92 11.63
CA THR A 855 -7.35 -29.14 10.36
C THR A 855 -7.37 -30.59 9.91
N ALA A 856 -6.52 -31.46 10.47
CA ALA A 856 -6.50 -32.89 10.17
C ALA A 856 -7.34 -33.73 11.15
N LEU A 857 -7.99 -33.11 12.13
CA LEU A 857 -8.90 -33.78 13.07
C LEU A 857 -10.35 -33.52 12.65
N ASP A 858 -11.17 -34.58 12.62
CA ASP A 858 -12.58 -34.48 12.20
C ASP A 858 -13.43 -33.63 13.16
N ALA A 859 -13.10 -33.61 14.46
CA ALA A 859 -13.77 -32.80 15.48
C ALA A 859 -12.80 -32.47 16.64
N PRO A 860 -12.05 -31.35 16.58
CA PRO A 860 -11.14 -30.96 17.65
C PRO A 860 -11.90 -30.53 18.91
N SER A 861 -11.49 -31.06 20.06
CA SER A 861 -12.03 -30.65 21.37
C SER A 861 -11.47 -29.30 21.83
N ALA A 862 -12.07 -28.70 22.86
CA ALA A 862 -11.53 -27.47 23.47
C ALA A 862 -10.08 -27.64 23.96
N ASP A 863 -9.74 -28.84 24.45
CA ASP A 863 -8.39 -29.19 24.87
C ASP A 863 -7.43 -29.31 23.68
N ASP A 864 -7.90 -29.78 22.51
CA ASP A 864 -7.08 -29.83 21.30
C ASP A 864 -6.75 -28.42 20.77
N LEU A 865 -7.74 -27.52 20.83
CA LEU A 865 -7.62 -26.14 20.36
C LEU A 865 -6.58 -25.35 21.17
N THR A 866 -6.40 -25.67 22.46
CA THR A 866 -5.41 -25.04 23.32
C THR A 866 -4.09 -25.81 23.37
N ALA A 867 -4.08 -27.13 23.18
CA ALA A 867 -2.87 -27.93 23.38
C ALA A 867 -1.83 -27.78 22.25
N LEU A 868 -0.58 -27.53 22.65
CA LEU A 868 0.58 -27.50 21.75
C LEU A 868 1.53 -28.68 22.04
N GLY A 869 1.61 -29.60 21.07
CA GLY A 869 2.31 -30.88 21.17
C GLY A 869 3.75 -30.83 20.63
N PRO A 870 4.59 -31.86 20.90
CA PRO A 870 5.96 -31.93 20.37
C PRO A 870 6.03 -31.98 18.83
N GLN A 871 4.99 -32.50 18.18
CA GLN A 871 4.85 -32.50 16.71
C GLN A 871 4.64 -31.10 16.13
N ASP A 872 4.18 -30.15 16.94
CA ASP A 872 3.94 -28.77 16.51
C ASP A 872 5.21 -27.92 16.68
N ILE A 873 6.23 -28.40 17.39
CA ILE A 873 7.53 -27.73 17.48
C ILE A 873 8.38 -28.10 16.24
N PRO A 874 8.86 -27.14 15.43
CA PRO A 874 9.77 -27.39 14.32
C PRO A 874 11.08 -28.06 14.74
N ASP A 875 11.78 -28.72 13.82
CA ASP A 875 13.06 -29.39 14.13
C ASP A 875 14.29 -28.45 14.11
N VAL A 876 14.09 -27.17 13.79
CA VAL A 876 15.14 -26.13 13.80
C VAL A 876 14.59 -24.83 14.39
N LEU A 877 15.44 -24.09 15.12
CA LEU A 877 15.07 -22.83 15.78
C LEU A 877 14.75 -21.69 14.78
N SER A 878 15.31 -21.73 13.57
CA SER A 878 15.22 -20.64 12.58
C SER A 878 13.86 -20.56 11.86
N GLY A 879 13.01 -21.58 11.97
CA GLY A 879 11.70 -21.61 11.32
C GLY A 879 11.72 -21.75 9.78
N THR A 880 12.86 -21.63 9.12
CA THR A 880 13.03 -22.01 7.71
C THR A 880 13.08 -23.54 7.61
N ALA A 881 12.06 -24.12 7.00
CA ALA A 881 12.08 -25.53 6.67
C ALA A 881 13.33 -25.81 5.82
N ARG A 882 14.08 -26.85 6.18
CA ARG A 882 14.86 -27.56 5.17
C ARG A 882 13.88 -27.90 4.05
N ALA A 883 14.14 -27.43 2.84
CA ALA A 883 13.81 -28.26 1.70
C ALA A 883 14.75 -29.47 1.81
N GLN A 884 14.41 -30.45 2.64
CA GLN A 884 14.91 -31.79 2.39
C GLN A 884 14.22 -32.18 1.09
N SER A 885 14.96 -32.07 -0.02
CA SER A 885 14.60 -32.83 -1.20
C SER A 885 14.47 -34.29 -0.73
N VAL A 886 13.34 -34.91 -1.07
CA VAL A 886 13.10 -36.35 -0.82
C VAL A 886 14.11 -37.20 -1.62
N THR A 887 14.84 -36.57 -2.54
CA THR A 887 15.81 -37.12 -3.48
C THR A 887 17.21 -36.54 -3.27
N ASP A 888 18.22 -37.37 -3.49
CA ASP A 888 19.64 -37.03 -3.44
C ASP A 888 19.98 -35.98 -4.53
N PRO A 889 20.38 -34.73 -4.18
CA PRO A 889 20.73 -33.69 -5.15
C PRO A 889 21.86 -34.09 -6.10
N PHE A 890 22.72 -35.03 -5.69
CA PHE A 890 23.77 -35.59 -6.54
C PHE A 890 23.18 -36.45 -7.66
N ALA A 891 22.24 -37.33 -7.31
CA ALA A 891 21.56 -38.19 -8.26
C ALA A 891 20.74 -37.36 -9.27
N GLU A 892 20.11 -36.27 -8.83
CA GLU A 892 19.38 -35.35 -9.72
C GLU A 892 20.30 -34.66 -10.72
N LEU A 893 21.49 -34.21 -10.29
CA LEU A 893 22.49 -33.63 -11.18
C LEU A 893 22.94 -34.64 -12.24
N ASP A 894 23.23 -35.87 -11.84
CA ASP A 894 23.68 -36.92 -12.75
C ASP A 894 22.59 -37.36 -13.73
N ALA A 895 21.32 -37.30 -13.30
CA ALA A 895 20.16 -37.63 -14.12
C ALA A 895 19.82 -36.58 -15.20
N LEU A 896 20.38 -35.36 -15.14
CA LEU A 896 20.16 -34.36 -16.20
C LEU A 896 20.61 -34.90 -17.56
N ILE A 897 19.85 -34.64 -18.62
CA ILE A 897 20.19 -35.09 -19.97
C ILE A 897 21.36 -34.26 -20.50
N GLY A 898 22.43 -34.92 -20.96
CA GLY A 898 23.62 -34.26 -21.50
C GLY A 898 24.42 -33.50 -20.44
N LEU A 899 24.99 -32.35 -20.82
CA LEU A 899 25.76 -31.45 -19.95
C LEU A 899 26.98 -32.11 -19.26
N ASP A 900 27.61 -33.10 -19.88
CA ASP A 900 28.69 -33.88 -19.25
C ASP A 900 29.84 -33.00 -18.75
N GLU A 901 30.21 -31.96 -19.51
CA GLU A 901 31.25 -30.99 -19.10
C GLU A 901 30.84 -30.19 -17.85
N VAL A 902 29.58 -29.76 -17.76
CA VAL A 902 29.04 -29.04 -16.60
C VAL A 902 28.99 -29.97 -15.39
N LYS A 903 28.51 -31.21 -15.56
CA LYS A 903 28.47 -32.21 -14.49
C LYS A 903 29.86 -32.47 -13.93
N GLN A 904 30.86 -32.65 -14.80
CA GLN A 904 32.25 -32.84 -14.37
C GLN A 904 32.79 -31.63 -13.58
N GLU A 905 32.47 -30.40 -14.01
CA GLU A 905 32.90 -29.19 -13.30
C GLU A 905 32.22 -29.07 -11.93
N VAL A 906 30.91 -29.33 -11.85
CA VAL A 906 30.17 -29.31 -10.59
C VAL A 906 30.68 -30.40 -9.64
N HIS A 907 30.91 -31.63 -10.12
CA HIS A 907 31.53 -32.70 -9.33
C HIS A 907 32.91 -32.32 -8.79
N ARG A 908 33.71 -31.57 -9.57
CA ARG A 908 35.00 -31.04 -9.10
C ARG A 908 34.82 -30.04 -7.97
N LEU A 909 33.88 -29.10 -8.09
CA LEU A 909 33.56 -28.13 -7.02
C LEU A 909 33.12 -28.83 -5.73
N ILE A 910 32.34 -29.92 -5.86
CA ILE A 910 31.91 -30.73 -4.73
C ILE A 910 33.09 -31.49 -4.12
N ALA A 911 33.95 -32.08 -4.94
CA ALA A 911 35.15 -32.76 -4.44
C ALA A 911 36.08 -31.78 -3.69
N GLU A 912 36.23 -30.55 -4.18
CA GLU A 912 36.97 -29.48 -3.49
C GLU A 912 36.34 -29.14 -2.12
N ALA A 913 35.00 -29.04 -2.05
CA ALA A 913 34.26 -28.81 -0.81
C ALA A 913 34.45 -29.93 0.21
N ARG A 914 34.24 -31.19 -0.19
CA ARG A 914 34.42 -32.38 0.66
C ARG A 914 35.87 -32.50 1.15
N ALA A 915 36.85 -32.24 0.29
CA ALA A 915 38.25 -32.24 0.69
C ALA A 915 38.58 -31.13 1.72
N ALA A 916 37.87 -29.99 1.68
CA ALA A 916 38.02 -28.95 2.69
C ALA A 916 37.40 -29.33 4.04
N ASP A 917 36.29 -30.09 4.06
CA ASP A 917 35.71 -30.67 5.29
C ASP A 917 36.66 -31.68 5.92
N LEU A 918 37.16 -32.65 5.14
CA LEU A 918 38.11 -33.66 5.63
C LEU A 918 39.38 -33.06 6.22
N ARG A 919 39.87 -31.94 5.65
CA ARG A 919 41.02 -31.20 6.21
C ARG A 919 40.67 -30.54 7.55
N ARG A 920 39.46 -30.01 7.67
CA ARG A 920 38.94 -29.42 8.92
C ARG A 920 38.86 -30.46 10.02
N ASP A 921 38.39 -31.66 9.70
CA ASP A 921 38.23 -32.77 10.67
C ASP A 921 39.56 -33.24 11.28
N VAL A 922 40.65 -33.16 10.52
CA VAL A 922 42.00 -33.49 11.02
C VAL A 922 42.75 -32.27 11.57
N GLY A 923 42.05 -31.15 11.79
CA GLY A 923 42.62 -29.92 12.36
C GLY A 923 43.58 -29.16 11.44
N ALA A 924 43.69 -29.55 10.15
CA ALA A 924 44.41 -28.78 9.17
C ALA A 924 43.57 -27.54 8.79
N ARG A 925 44.21 -26.37 8.62
CA ARG A 925 43.50 -25.19 8.11
C ARG A 925 43.21 -25.38 6.62
N PRO A 926 41.97 -25.64 6.17
CA PRO A 926 41.70 -25.64 4.75
C PRO A 926 41.86 -24.21 4.22
N ALA A 927 42.35 -24.09 2.99
CA ALA A 927 42.13 -22.86 2.24
C ALA A 927 40.61 -22.63 2.13
N ALA A 928 40.15 -21.40 2.34
CA ALA A 928 38.77 -21.01 2.13
C ALA A 928 38.66 -20.35 0.74
N PRO A 929 38.52 -21.14 -0.35
CA PRO A 929 38.41 -20.57 -1.69
C PRO A 929 37.12 -19.76 -1.82
N THR A 930 37.14 -18.74 -2.68
CA THR A 930 35.92 -18.06 -3.09
C THR A 930 35.05 -19.03 -3.89
N ARG A 931 33.75 -19.06 -3.55
CA ARG A 931 32.78 -20.01 -4.12
C ARG A 931 31.86 -19.38 -5.16
N HIS A 932 31.99 -18.09 -5.41
CA HIS A 932 31.19 -17.39 -6.41
C HIS A 932 31.62 -17.79 -7.81
N MET A 933 30.66 -17.90 -8.72
CA MET A 933 30.89 -18.48 -10.05
C MET A 933 30.09 -17.79 -11.15
N VAL A 934 30.54 -17.96 -12.39
CA VAL A 934 29.91 -17.39 -13.58
C VAL A 934 29.42 -18.52 -14.49
N PHE A 935 28.16 -18.44 -14.90
CA PHE A 935 27.53 -19.38 -15.83
C PHE A 935 27.38 -18.74 -17.20
N THR A 936 28.01 -19.31 -18.23
CA THR A 936 27.93 -18.79 -19.60
C THR A 936 27.26 -19.79 -20.54
N GLY A 937 26.32 -19.35 -21.37
CA GLY A 937 25.75 -20.18 -22.43
C GLY A 937 24.43 -19.61 -22.97
N ASN A 938 23.93 -20.17 -24.07
CA ASN A 938 22.68 -19.73 -24.70
C ASN A 938 21.44 -19.97 -23.82
N PRO A 939 20.28 -19.35 -24.10
CA PRO A 939 19.06 -19.53 -23.32
C PRO A 939 18.60 -21.00 -23.37
N GLY A 940 18.03 -21.48 -22.26
CA GLY A 940 17.49 -22.84 -22.20
C GLY A 940 18.53 -23.97 -22.05
N THR A 941 19.80 -23.66 -21.72
CA THR A 941 20.86 -24.66 -21.42
C THR A 941 20.88 -25.16 -19.96
N ALA A 942 19.79 -24.96 -19.20
CA ALA A 942 19.64 -25.39 -17.79
C ALA A 942 20.53 -24.71 -16.72
N LYS A 943 21.07 -23.51 -17.00
CA LYS A 943 21.82 -22.70 -16.02
C LYS A 943 21.12 -22.54 -14.67
N THR A 944 19.85 -22.13 -14.67
CA THR A 944 19.05 -21.92 -13.46
C THR A 944 18.78 -23.23 -12.71
N THR A 945 18.56 -24.33 -13.44
CA THR A 945 18.36 -25.67 -12.85
C THR A 945 19.62 -26.14 -12.12
N VAL A 946 20.78 -26.04 -12.77
CA VAL A 946 22.07 -26.42 -12.17
C VAL A 946 22.41 -25.52 -10.97
N ALA A 947 22.07 -24.23 -11.02
CA ALA A 947 22.27 -23.31 -9.88
C ALA A 947 21.49 -23.76 -8.63
N ARG A 948 20.24 -24.21 -8.78
CA ARG A 948 19.45 -24.76 -7.65
C ARG A 948 20.10 -26.03 -7.08
N LEU A 949 20.57 -26.93 -7.94
CA LEU A 949 21.24 -28.16 -7.50
C LEU A 949 22.54 -27.86 -6.77
N VAL A 950 23.34 -26.91 -7.25
CA VAL A 950 24.55 -26.45 -6.55
C VAL A 950 24.21 -25.88 -5.17
N ALA A 951 23.14 -25.10 -5.06
CA ALA A 951 22.67 -24.56 -3.78
C ALA A 951 22.30 -25.68 -2.78
N ALA A 952 21.55 -26.69 -3.25
CA ALA A 952 21.15 -27.85 -2.44
C ALA A 952 22.37 -28.67 -1.99
N VAL A 953 23.28 -29.00 -2.91
CA VAL A 953 24.50 -29.75 -2.59
C VAL A 953 25.38 -29.00 -1.59
N TYR A 954 25.56 -27.68 -1.75
CA TYR A 954 26.36 -26.90 -0.81
C TYR A 954 25.75 -26.82 0.60
N ALA A 955 24.43 -26.85 0.72
CA ALA A 955 23.79 -26.96 2.01
C ALA A 955 23.94 -28.35 2.64
N GLU A 956 23.84 -29.41 1.85
CA GLU A 956 24.07 -30.78 2.32
C GLU A 956 25.50 -30.99 2.84
N LEU A 957 26.49 -30.35 2.19
CA LEU A 957 27.88 -30.31 2.63
C LEU A 957 28.14 -29.34 3.80
N GLY A 958 27.10 -28.67 4.32
CA GLY A 958 27.24 -27.72 5.43
C GLY A 958 28.02 -26.44 5.08
N LEU A 959 28.17 -26.13 3.80
CA LEU A 959 28.80 -24.90 3.32
C LEU A 959 27.83 -23.70 3.27
N LEU A 960 26.53 -23.97 3.27
CA LEU A 960 25.44 -22.99 3.31
C LEU A 960 24.43 -23.43 4.37
N THR A 961 23.88 -22.48 5.12
CA THR A 961 22.98 -22.79 6.24
C THR A 961 21.63 -23.40 5.81
N SER A 962 21.16 -23.15 4.58
CA SER A 962 19.83 -23.58 4.13
C SER A 962 19.69 -23.98 2.65
N GLY A 963 20.59 -23.55 1.75
CA GLY A 963 20.65 -24.01 0.35
C GLY A 963 19.52 -23.53 -0.55
N HIS A 964 18.73 -22.55 -0.12
CA HIS A 964 17.73 -21.93 -0.99
C HIS A 964 18.40 -21.04 -2.05
N MET A 965 17.69 -20.77 -3.15
CA MET A 965 18.17 -19.90 -4.22
C MET A 965 17.24 -18.70 -4.40
N VAL A 966 17.81 -17.50 -4.43
CA VAL A 966 17.13 -16.26 -4.76
C VAL A 966 17.54 -15.84 -6.16
N GLU A 967 16.57 -15.75 -7.07
CA GLU A 967 16.79 -15.21 -8.41
C GLU A 967 16.63 -13.69 -8.40
N ALA A 968 17.52 -13.00 -9.09
CA ALA A 968 17.51 -11.55 -9.23
C ALA A 968 17.91 -11.14 -10.65
N SER A 969 17.28 -10.09 -11.14
CA SER A 969 17.59 -9.42 -12.40
C SER A 969 18.05 -7.99 -12.14
N ARG A 970 18.39 -7.26 -13.21
CA ARG A 970 18.68 -5.81 -13.12
C ARG A 970 17.54 -5.03 -12.46
N VAL A 971 16.27 -5.38 -12.70
CA VAL A 971 15.10 -4.63 -12.17
C VAL A 971 15.00 -4.78 -10.65
N ASP A 972 15.44 -5.92 -10.11
CA ASP A 972 15.42 -6.22 -8.69
C ASP A 972 16.57 -5.55 -7.95
N LEU A 973 17.74 -5.45 -8.61
CA LEU A 973 18.98 -4.97 -8.01
C LEU A 973 19.18 -3.46 -8.19
N VAL A 974 18.71 -2.88 -9.28
CA VAL A 974 18.94 -1.47 -9.62
C VAL A 974 17.67 -0.65 -9.35
N GLY A 975 17.81 0.45 -8.61
CA GLY A 975 16.72 1.38 -8.38
C GLY A 975 16.53 2.34 -9.56
N PRO A 976 15.30 2.83 -9.81
CA PRO A 976 15.06 3.87 -10.82
C PRO A 976 15.65 5.24 -10.41
N TYR A 977 16.05 5.39 -9.14
CA TYR A 977 16.57 6.63 -8.57
C TYR A 977 17.90 6.41 -7.82
N LEU A 978 18.74 7.45 -7.79
CA LEU A 978 20.06 7.45 -7.17
C LEU A 978 19.98 7.15 -5.65
N GLY A 979 20.82 6.23 -5.15
CA GLY A 979 20.83 5.81 -3.74
C GLY A 979 19.78 4.76 -3.35
N GLN A 980 18.96 4.26 -4.28
CA GLN A 980 18.06 3.12 -4.05
C GLN A 980 18.69 1.77 -4.43
N THR A 981 19.75 1.79 -5.24
CA THR A 981 20.41 0.59 -5.74
C THR A 981 21.10 -0.20 -4.61
N ALA A 982 21.93 0.45 -3.78
CA ALA A 982 22.62 -0.25 -2.70
C ALA A 982 21.66 -0.95 -1.69
N PRO A 983 20.55 -0.32 -1.22
CA PRO A 983 19.55 -0.99 -0.39
C PRO A 983 18.88 -2.19 -1.08
N ARG A 984 18.61 -2.09 -2.39
CA ARG A 984 18.01 -3.20 -3.16
C ARG A 984 18.95 -4.39 -3.30
N VAL A 985 20.21 -4.14 -3.61
CA VAL A 985 21.25 -5.19 -3.63
C VAL A 985 21.38 -5.83 -2.26
N ARG A 986 21.42 -5.03 -1.19
CA ARG A 986 21.47 -5.55 0.19
C ARG A 986 20.26 -6.42 0.51
N ALA A 987 19.05 -5.98 0.21
CA ALA A 987 17.84 -6.78 0.44
C ALA A 987 17.83 -8.08 -0.38
N ALA A 988 18.37 -8.07 -1.62
CA ALA A 988 18.52 -9.28 -2.42
C ALA A 988 19.54 -10.25 -1.81
N VAL A 989 20.67 -9.75 -1.29
CA VAL A 989 21.67 -10.55 -0.59
C VAL A 989 21.14 -11.08 0.73
N GLU A 990 20.47 -10.25 1.55
CA GLU A 990 19.87 -10.65 2.83
C GLU A 990 18.86 -11.79 2.66
N ARG A 991 18.05 -11.73 1.60
CA ARG A 991 17.15 -12.82 1.24
C ARG A 991 17.88 -14.10 0.83
N ALA A 992 19.12 -14.01 0.37
CA ALA A 992 19.94 -15.13 -0.12
C ALA A 992 20.94 -15.66 0.92
N LEU A 993 21.01 -15.06 2.12
CA LEU A 993 21.91 -15.50 3.18
C LEU A 993 21.55 -16.91 3.65
N GLY A 994 22.54 -17.79 3.75
CA GLY A 994 22.33 -19.21 3.94
C GLY A 994 22.09 -19.97 2.63
N GLY A 995 22.22 -19.32 1.48
CA GLY A 995 21.82 -19.83 0.17
C GLY A 995 22.63 -19.25 -1.00
N VAL A 996 22.01 -19.25 -2.19
CA VAL A 996 22.58 -18.76 -3.45
C VAL A 996 21.82 -17.53 -3.96
N LEU A 997 22.54 -16.46 -4.32
CA LEU A 997 22.00 -15.35 -5.11
C LEU A 997 22.33 -15.59 -6.59
N PHE A 998 21.32 -15.92 -7.39
CA PHE A 998 21.45 -16.14 -8.83
C PHE A 998 21.05 -14.87 -9.60
N VAL A 999 22.02 -14.24 -10.26
CA VAL A 999 21.81 -13.03 -11.06
C VAL A 999 21.76 -13.39 -12.54
N ASP A 1000 20.57 -13.38 -13.13
CA ASP A 1000 20.41 -13.66 -14.56
C ASP A 1000 20.66 -12.42 -15.42
N GLU A 1001 21.20 -12.63 -16.62
CA GLU A 1001 21.70 -11.59 -17.52
C GLU A 1001 22.57 -10.52 -16.80
N ALA A 1002 23.48 -10.97 -15.94
CA ALA A 1002 24.25 -10.11 -15.04
C ALA A 1002 25.04 -9.00 -15.76
N TYR A 1003 25.41 -9.20 -17.03
CA TYR A 1003 26.05 -8.18 -17.86
C TYR A 1003 25.19 -6.91 -18.04
N ALA A 1004 23.87 -6.99 -17.85
CA ALA A 1004 22.98 -5.84 -17.84
C ALA A 1004 23.30 -4.86 -16.69
N LEU A 1005 23.96 -5.30 -15.62
CA LEU A 1005 24.41 -4.43 -14.55
C LEU A 1005 25.59 -3.54 -14.95
N ALA A 1006 26.33 -3.85 -16.03
CA ALA A 1006 27.47 -3.02 -16.44
C ALA A 1006 27.10 -1.86 -17.39
N SER A 1007 25.82 -1.63 -17.67
CA SER A 1007 25.38 -0.70 -18.72
C SER A 1007 25.42 0.78 -18.35
N ASP A 1008 25.33 1.14 -17.06
CA ASP A 1008 25.18 2.52 -16.60
C ASP A 1008 25.70 2.75 -15.16
N ALA A 1009 25.70 4.00 -14.70
CA ALA A 1009 26.21 4.40 -13.39
C ALA A 1009 25.50 3.70 -12.22
N TYR A 1010 24.17 3.52 -12.31
CA TYR A 1010 23.40 2.80 -11.29
C TYR A 1010 23.77 1.32 -11.23
N GLY A 1011 23.99 0.69 -12.37
CA GLY A 1011 24.47 -0.68 -12.41
C GLY A 1011 25.89 -0.85 -11.82
N GLN A 1012 26.77 0.14 -11.99
CA GLN A 1012 28.08 0.15 -11.33
C GLN A 1012 27.98 0.26 -9.79
N GLU A 1013 27.03 1.05 -9.27
CA GLU A 1013 26.71 1.08 -7.83
C GLU A 1013 26.24 -0.29 -7.33
N ALA A 1014 25.42 -0.99 -8.13
CA ALA A 1014 24.96 -2.34 -7.81
C ALA A 1014 26.14 -3.33 -7.74
N ILE A 1015 27.03 -3.28 -8.72
CA ILE A 1015 28.24 -4.11 -8.78
C ILE A 1015 29.15 -3.85 -7.56
N ALA A 1016 29.41 -2.58 -7.24
CA ALA A 1016 30.26 -2.21 -6.11
C ALA A 1016 29.69 -2.73 -4.77
N THR A 1017 28.37 -2.55 -4.58
CA THR A 1017 27.67 -3.03 -3.38
C THR A 1017 27.68 -4.57 -3.31
N LEU A 1018 27.45 -5.25 -4.43
CA LEU A 1018 27.45 -6.71 -4.49
C LEU A 1018 28.83 -7.27 -4.14
N ILE A 1019 29.91 -6.69 -4.67
CA ILE A 1019 31.29 -7.10 -4.34
C ILE A 1019 31.59 -6.95 -2.84
N GLN A 1020 31.13 -5.86 -2.22
CA GLN A 1020 31.30 -5.65 -0.78
C GLN A 1020 30.59 -6.75 0.03
N LEU A 1021 29.33 -7.02 -0.29
CA LEU A 1021 28.52 -8.00 0.43
C LEU A 1021 28.99 -9.45 0.20
N MET A 1022 29.53 -9.74 -0.98
CA MET A 1022 30.20 -11.01 -1.28
C MET A 1022 31.38 -11.28 -0.34
N GLU A 1023 32.14 -10.25 0.02
CA GLU A 1023 33.25 -10.38 0.97
C GLU A 1023 32.75 -10.52 2.42
N GLU A 1024 31.75 -9.71 2.80
CA GLU A 1024 31.16 -9.69 4.14
C GLU A 1024 30.52 -11.05 4.51
N TYR A 1025 29.78 -11.65 3.57
CA TYR A 1025 29.02 -12.89 3.79
C TYR A 1025 29.65 -14.12 3.12
N ARG A 1026 30.96 -14.10 2.80
CA ARG A 1026 31.68 -15.19 2.09
C ARG A 1026 31.58 -16.59 2.70
N GLY A 1027 31.19 -16.67 3.98
CA GLY A 1027 31.03 -17.92 4.72
C GLY A 1027 29.66 -18.58 4.58
N ASP A 1028 28.66 -17.84 4.10
CA ASP A 1028 27.25 -18.29 4.08
C ASP A 1028 26.45 -17.71 2.89
N LEU A 1029 27.14 -17.25 1.85
CA LEU A 1029 26.56 -16.71 0.63
C LEU A 1029 27.34 -17.17 -0.60
N VAL A 1030 26.64 -17.64 -1.63
CA VAL A 1030 27.21 -17.91 -2.96
C VAL A 1030 26.47 -17.09 -4.02
N VAL A 1031 27.20 -16.26 -4.77
CA VAL A 1031 26.66 -15.51 -5.90
C VAL A 1031 26.99 -16.25 -7.20
N ILE A 1032 25.98 -16.47 -8.03
CA ILE A 1032 26.11 -17.04 -9.38
C ILE A 1032 25.66 -15.98 -10.39
N ALA A 1033 26.56 -15.51 -11.24
CA ALA A 1033 26.24 -14.55 -12.31
C ALA A 1033 26.09 -15.28 -13.65
N ALA A 1034 24.94 -15.16 -14.30
CA ALA A 1034 24.63 -15.88 -15.54
C ALA A 1034 24.47 -14.93 -16.75
N GLY A 1035 24.83 -15.40 -17.94
CA GLY A 1035 24.60 -14.66 -19.19
C GLY A 1035 25.24 -15.28 -20.43
N TYR A 1036 25.24 -14.53 -21.53
CA TYR A 1036 25.89 -14.93 -22.78
C TYR A 1036 27.41 -14.82 -22.66
N GLU A 1037 28.13 -15.73 -23.31
CA GLU A 1037 29.58 -15.88 -23.11
C GLU A 1037 30.37 -14.60 -23.44
N ARG A 1038 30.09 -13.97 -24.58
CA ARG A 1038 30.82 -12.77 -25.02
C ARG A 1038 30.52 -11.56 -24.13
N GLU A 1039 29.27 -11.41 -23.71
CA GLU A 1039 28.76 -10.34 -22.88
C GLU A 1039 29.29 -10.48 -21.44
N MET A 1040 29.33 -11.71 -20.90
CA MET A 1040 29.92 -11.99 -19.59
C MET A 1040 31.42 -11.76 -19.54
N ARG A 1041 32.18 -12.08 -20.60
CA ARG A 1041 33.60 -11.71 -20.69
C ARG A 1041 33.79 -10.19 -20.58
N ARG A 1042 32.93 -9.41 -21.23
CA ARG A 1042 32.96 -7.93 -21.14
C ARG A 1042 32.57 -7.44 -19.75
N PHE A 1043 31.55 -8.04 -19.14
CA PHE A 1043 31.11 -7.72 -17.78
C PHE A 1043 32.24 -7.92 -16.76
N LEU A 1044 32.91 -9.07 -16.76
CA LEU A 1044 34.02 -9.33 -15.84
C LEU A 1044 35.22 -8.41 -16.08
N ALA A 1045 35.52 -8.10 -17.34
CA ALA A 1045 36.59 -7.15 -17.70
C ALA A 1045 36.29 -5.69 -17.30
N SER A 1046 35.02 -5.34 -17.05
CA SER A 1046 34.63 -3.97 -16.69
C SER A 1046 35.07 -3.55 -15.28
N ASN A 1047 35.34 -4.50 -14.38
CA ASN A 1047 35.76 -4.23 -13.02
C ASN A 1047 36.73 -5.31 -12.51
N PRO A 1048 37.98 -4.96 -12.16
CA PRO A 1048 38.96 -5.92 -11.61
C PRO A 1048 38.46 -6.66 -10.34
N GLY A 1049 37.56 -6.03 -9.58
CA GLY A 1049 36.88 -6.63 -8.42
C GLY A 1049 35.94 -7.78 -8.80
N LEU A 1050 35.36 -7.80 -10.00
CA LEU A 1050 34.56 -8.93 -10.47
C LEU A 1050 35.46 -10.11 -10.85
N GLU A 1051 36.50 -9.87 -11.65
CA GLU A 1051 37.43 -10.90 -12.12
C GLU A 1051 38.05 -11.70 -10.96
N SER A 1052 38.42 -11.01 -9.87
CA SER A 1052 39.03 -11.64 -8.69
C SER A 1052 38.02 -12.38 -7.79
N ARG A 1053 36.74 -12.01 -7.81
CA ARG A 1053 35.70 -12.60 -6.95
C ARG A 1053 34.97 -13.75 -7.61
N PHE A 1054 35.01 -13.86 -8.94
CA PHE A 1054 34.42 -14.93 -9.75
C PHE A 1054 35.49 -15.79 -10.45
N PRO A 1055 36.30 -16.57 -9.72
CA PRO A 1055 37.36 -17.37 -10.34
C PRO A 1055 36.84 -18.61 -11.08
N LYS A 1056 35.64 -19.09 -10.73
CA LYS A 1056 35.04 -20.29 -11.32
C LYS A 1056 34.12 -19.91 -12.48
N ARG A 1057 34.30 -20.55 -13.63
CA ARG A 1057 33.51 -20.31 -14.85
C ARG A 1057 33.01 -21.63 -15.40
N ILE A 1058 31.71 -21.73 -15.59
CA ILE A 1058 31.06 -22.94 -16.11
C ILE A 1058 30.40 -22.58 -17.44
N ALA A 1059 30.85 -23.23 -18.51
CA ALA A 1059 30.27 -23.10 -19.83
C ALA A 1059 29.16 -24.14 -20.02
N PHE A 1060 28.00 -23.69 -20.48
CA PHE A 1060 26.82 -24.48 -20.77
C PHE A 1060 26.65 -24.56 -22.29
N PRO A 1061 27.15 -25.62 -22.94
CA PRO A 1061 27.04 -25.76 -24.39
C PRO A 1061 25.59 -25.96 -24.82
N ASP A 1062 25.32 -25.68 -26.11
CA ASP A 1062 24.04 -26.04 -26.72
C ASP A 1062 23.88 -27.55 -26.76
N TYR A 1063 22.66 -28.02 -26.49
CA TYR A 1063 22.36 -29.44 -26.59
C TYR A 1063 22.47 -29.94 -28.03
N THR A 1064 22.93 -31.16 -28.19
CA THR A 1064 22.91 -31.91 -29.45
C THR A 1064 21.48 -32.24 -29.86
N ASP A 1065 21.25 -32.53 -31.14
CA ASP A 1065 19.91 -32.93 -31.62
C ASP A 1065 19.38 -34.17 -30.89
N VAL A 1066 20.27 -35.08 -30.50
CA VAL A 1066 19.92 -36.28 -29.73
C VAL A 1066 19.44 -35.89 -28.34
N GLU A 1067 20.19 -35.05 -27.63
CA GLU A 1067 19.81 -34.59 -26.28
C GLU A 1067 18.53 -33.75 -26.30
N LEU A 1068 18.31 -32.90 -27.30
CA LEU A 1068 17.07 -32.13 -27.42
C LEU A 1068 15.83 -33.02 -27.61
N VAL A 1069 15.96 -34.11 -28.38
CA VAL A 1069 14.89 -35.10 -28.55
C VAL A 1069 14.61 -35.83 -27.23
N GLU A 1070 15.64 -36.18 -26.47
CA GLU A 1070 15.49 -36.77 -25.14
C GLU A 1070 14.83 -35.80 -24.16
N ILE A 1071 15.22 -34.53 -24.17
CA ILE A 1071 14.60 -33.46 -23.36
C ILE A 1071 13.12 -33.32 -23.70
N PHE A 1072 12.77 -33.30 -24.99
CA PHE A 1072 11.37 -33.24 -25.42
C PHE A 1072 10.57 -34.45 -24.93
N ARG A 1073 11.14 -35.66 -25.00
CA ARG A 1073 10.50 -36.87 -24.48
C ARG A 1073 10.28 -36.80 -22.97
N HIS A 1074 11.27 -36.32 -22.23
CA HIS A 1074 11.17 -36.16 -20.79
C HIS A 1074 10.09 -35.14 -20.40
N LEU A 1075 10.05 -33.98 -21.08
CA LEU A 1075 9.01 -32.96 -20.87
C LEU A 1075 7.62 -33.50 -21.20
N ALA A 1076 7.45 -34.19 -22.34
CA ALA A 1076 6.17 -34.77 -22.73
C ALA A 1076 5.69 -35.82 -21.72
N SER A 1077 6.59 -36.69 -21.26
CA SER A 1077 6.25 -37.70 -20.25
C SER A 1077 5.89 -37.09 -18.89
N ALA A 1078 6.53 -35.99 -18.50
CA ALA A 1078 6.21 -35.28 -17.26
C ALA A 1078 4.81 -34.64 -17.29
N GLU A 1079 4.37 -34.19 -18.46
CA GLU A 1079 3.01 -33.68 -18.73
C GLU A 1079 1.99 -34.80 -19.03
N GLY A 1080 2.37 -36.07 -18.87
CA GLY A 1080 1.49 -37.23 -19.05
C GLY A 1080 1.28 -37.69 -20.50
N PHE A 1081 2.08 -37.19 -21.46
CA PHE A 1081 1.97 -37.56 -22.88
C PHE A 1081 2.94 -38.68 -23.28
N THR A 1082 2.47 -39.59 -24.13
CA THR A 1082 3.26 -40.59 -24.84
C THR A 1082 3.58 -40.12 -26.26
N LEU A 1083 4.79 -40.39 -26.75
CA LEU A 1083 5.20 -40.02 -28.10
C LEU A 1083 4.97 -41.19 -29.08
N ALA A 1084 4.32 -40.92 -30.21
CA ALA A 1084 4.23 -41.89 -31.30
C ALA A 1084 5.63 -42.19 -31.89
N PRO A 1085 5.85 -43.38 -32.49
CA PRO A 1085 7.17 -43.81 -32.97
C PRO A 1085 7.82 -42.86 -33.99
N ASP A 1086 7.03 -42.09 -34.73
CA ASP A 1086 7.47 -41.18 -35.79
C ASP A 1086 7.80 -39.75 -35.30
N VAL A 1087 7.44 -39.40 -34.06
CA VAL A 1087 7.69 -38.07 -33.46
C VAL A 1087 9.19 -37.74 -33.37
N PRO A 1088 10.08 -38.62 -32.86
CA PRO A 1088 11.50 -38.31 -32.76
C PRO A 1088 12.14 -37.96 -34.10
N ASP A 1089 11.77 -38.65 -35.18
CA ASP A 1089 12.30 -38.39 -36.52
C ASP A 1089 11.80 -37.06 -37.08
N ARG A 1090 10.52 -36.74 -36.84
CA ARG A 1090 9.96 -35.43 -37.19
C ARG A 1090 10.65 -34.30 -36.43
N LEU A 1091 10.92 -34.48 -35.14
CA LEU A 1091 11.60 -33.49 -34.31
C LEU A 1091 13.04 -33.26 -34.80
N ARG A 1092 13.80 -34.32 -35.12
CA ARG A 1092 15.12 -34.21 -35.74
C ARG A 1092 15.08 -33.44 -37.07
N ALA A 1093 14.06 -33.68 -37.89
CA ALA A 1093 13.89 -32.95 -39.16
C ALA A 1093 13.62 -31.45 -38.97
N LEU A 1094 12.91 -31.06 -37.89
CA LEU A 1094 12.70 -29.66 -37.52
C LEU A 1094 13.98 -29.01 -36.96
N LEU A 1095 14.72 -29.74 -36.12
CA LEU A 1095 16.00 -29.28 -35.56
C LEU A 1095 17.05 -29.03 -36.63
N ARG A 1096 17.16 -29.92 -37.64
CA ARG A 1096 18.07 -29.73 -38.79
C ARG A 1096 17.81 -28.45 -39.59
N LYS A 1097 16.59 -27.92 -39.55
CA LYS A 1097 16.20 -26.67 -40.23
C LYS A 1097 16.37 -25.43 -39.34
N SER A 1098 16.69 -25.61 -38.06
CA SER A 1098 16.83 -24.53 -37.08
C SER A 1098 18.26 -23.98 -37.07
N SER A 1099 18.41 -22.65 -37.07
CA SER A 1099 19.72 -22.01 -37.00
C SER A 1099 20.29 -22.10 -35.58
N ARG A 1100 21.49 -22.68 -35.42
CA ARG A 1100 22.22 -22.78 -34.15
C ARG A 1100 23.09 -21.54 -33.90
N GLY A 1101 22.44 -20.38 -33.80
CA GLY A 1101 23.09 -19.09 -33.56
C GLY A 1101 23.22 -18.72 -32.07
N PRO A 1102 23.75 -17.52 -31.74
CA PRO A 1102 23.98 -17.02 -30.37
C PRO A 1102 22.73 -16.83 -29.49
N SER A 1103 21.55 -17.14 -30.02
CA SER A 1103 20.25 -17.01 -29.36
C SER A 1103 19.43 -18.30 -29.47
N PHE A 1104 20.08 -19.44 -29.77
CA PHE A 1104 19.40 -20.72 -29.89
C PHE A 1104 18.76 -21.12 -28.55
N GLY A 1105 17.45 -21.44 -28.59
CA GLY A 1105 16.63 -21.56 -27.38
C GLY A 1105 16.73 -22.87 -26.60
N ASN A 1106 17.43 -23.90 -27.12
CA ASN A 1106 17.68 -25.17 -26.42
C ASN A 1106 16.42 -25.78 -25.76
N GLY A 1107 16.44 -26.04 -24.45
CA GLY A 1107 15.29 -26.57 -23.70
C GLY A 1107 14.06 -25.65 -23.74
N ARG A 1108 14.24 -24.32 -23.88
CA ARG A 1108 13.14 -23.39 -24.09
C ARG A 1108 12.47 -23.59 -25.45
N LEU A 1109 13.26 -23.91 -26.48
CA LEU A 1109 12.72 -24.31 -27.79
C LEU A 1109 11.91 -25.61 -27.67
N MET A 1110 12.41 -26.61 -26.93
CA MET A 1110 11.69 -27.88 -26.75
C MET A 1110 10.38 -27.69 -25.99
N ARG A 1111 10.36 -26.85 -24.94
CA ARG A 1111 9.13 -26.49 -24.24
C ARG A 1111 8.13 -25.80 -25.15
N ASN A 1112 8.57 -24.77 -25.88
CA ASN A 1112 7.70 -24.07 -26.84
C ASN A 1112 7.14 -25.00 -27.93
N LEU A 1113 7.95 -25.95 -28.42
CA LEU A 1113 7.50 -26.96 -29.38
C LEU A 1113 6.50 -27.94 -28.75
N LEU A 1114 6.68 -28.30 -27.47
CA LEU A 1114 5.75 -29.16 -26.76
C LEU A 1114 4.41 -28.46 -26.56
N ASP A 1115 4.41 -27.20 -26.09
CA ASP A 1115 3.20 -26.40 -25.92
C ASP A 1115 2.43 -26.27 -27.25
N ALA A 1116 3.15 -26.02 -28.35
CA ALA A 1116 2.56 -25.96 -29.69
C ALA A 1116 2.02 -27.33 -30.15
N ALA A 1117 2.73 -28.42 -29.83
CA ALA A 1117 2.28 -29.78 -30.17
C ALA A 1117 1.03 -30.18 -29.37
N ILE A 1118 0.97 -29.84 -28.09
CA ILE A 1118 -0.22 -30.05 -27.24
C ILE A 1118 -1.41 -29.26 -27.79
N ALA A 1119 -1.21 -27.99 -28.16
CA ALA A 1119 -2.27 -27.19 -28.77
C ALA A 1119 -2.75 -27.76 -30.11
N ALA A 1120 -1.84 -28.26 -30.95
CA ALA A 1120 -2.18 -28.89 -32.23
C ALA A 1120 -2.90 -30.23 -32.03
N GLN A 1121 -2.48 -31.02 -31.04
CA GLN A 1121 -3.12 -32.27 -30.66
C GLN A 1121 -4.52 -32.03 -30.09
N ALA A 1122 -4.71 -31.01 -29.25
CA ALA A 1122 -6.01 -30.59 -28.74
C ALA A 1122 -6.99 -30.24 -29.88
N GLN A 1123 -6.52 -29.52 -30.91
CA GLN A 1123 -7.31 -29.25 -32.12
C GLN A 1123 -7.65 -30.54 -32.89
N ARG A 1124 -6.70 -31.47 -33.00
CA ARG A 1124 -6.89 -32.74 -33.71
C ARG A 1124 -7.95 -33.62 -33.02
N ILE A 1125 -7.86 -33.77 -31.70
CA ILE A 1125 -8.74 -34.67 -30.94
C ILE A 1125 -10.15 -34.09 -30.72
N THR A 1126 -10.35 -32.79 -30.94
CA THR A 1126 -11.65 -32.10 -30.84
C THR A 1126 -12.37 -31.89 -32.18
N ALA A 1127 -11.71 -32.19 -33.30
CA ALA A 1127 -12.25 -31.95 -34.65
C ALA A 1127 -13.12 -33.09 -35.22
N GLY A 1128 -13.39 -34.17 -34.46
CA GLY A 1128 -14.15 -35.34 -34.92
C GLY A 1128 -14.89 -36.08 -33.80
N ASP A 1129 -15.31 -37.33 -34.06
CA ASP A 1129 -15.94 -38.22 -33.07
C ASP A 1129 -15.02 -38.52 -31.88
N ARG A 1130 -15.61 -38.96 -30.76
CA ARG A 1130 -14.91 -39.18 -29.48
C ARG A 1130 -13.63 -40.02 -29.68
N PRO A 1131 -12.43 -39.43 -29.48
CA PRO A 1131 -11.15 -40.11 -29.67
C PRO A 1131 -10.98 -41.22 -28.63
N ASP A 1132 -10.17 -42.23 -28.95
CA ASP A 1132 -9.83 -43.29 -28.00
C ASP A 1132 -8.94 -42.75 -26.86
N ASP A 1133 -8.97 -43.43 -25.69
CA ASP A 1133 -8.24 -42.99 -24.49
C ASP A 1133 -6.71 -42.89 -24.74
N THR A 1134 -6.17 -43.72 -25.63
CA THR A 1134 -4.76 -43.69 -26.03
C THR A 1134 -4.42 -42.51 -26.95
N GLU A 1135 -5.37 -42.00 -27.72
CA GLU A 1135 -5.22 -40.89 -28.66
C GLU A 1135 -5.25 -39.54 -27.94
N ILE A 1136 -5.95 -39.47 -26.80
CA ILE A 1136 -5.97 -38.32 -25.89
C ILE A 1136 -4.60 -38.09 -25.24
N THR A 1137 -3.83 -39.15 -24.97
CA THR A 1137 -2.50 -39.03 -24.35
C THR A 1137 -1.33 -39.14 -25.34
N THR A 1138 -1.58 -39.34 -26.63
CA THR A 1138 -0.51 -39.55 -27.62
C THR A 1138 -0.27 -38.34 -28.53
N LEU A 1139 0.96 -37.83 -28.52
CA LEU A 1139 1.46 -36.86 -29.51
C LEU A 1139 1.95 -37.56 -30.77
N ARG A 1140 1.50 -37.12 -31.95
CA ARG A 1140 1.86 -37.66 -33.27
C ARG A 1140 2.78 -36.71 -34.04
N ALA A 1141 3.49 -37.20 -35.05
CA ALA A 1141 4.34 -36.34 -35.89
C ALA A 1141 3.59 -35.18 -36.56
N ALA A 1142 2.29 -35.34 -36.82
CA ALA A 1142 1.43 -34.30 -37.39
C ALA A 1142 1.18 -33.11 -36.43
N ASP A 1143 1.32 -33.32 -35.12
CA ASP A 1143 1.12 -32.29 -34.10
C ASP A 1143 2.35 -31.35 -34.02
N LEU A 1144 3.52 -31.78 -34.50
CA LEU A 1144 4.76 -31.00 -34.56
C LEU A 1144 4.78 -30.05 -35.77
N ARG A 1145 4.30 -28.83 -35.56
CA ARG A 1145 4.32 -27.73 -36.54
C ARG A 1145 5.58 -26.86 -36.39
N PRO A 1146 6.16 -26.34 -37.49
CA PRO A 1146 7.28 -25.41 -37.42
C PRO A 1146 6.85 -24.09 -36.76
N VAL A 1147 7.67 -23.56 -35.85
CA VAL A 1147 7.43 -22.28 -35.18
C VAL A 1147 7.79 -21.15 -36.15
N THR A 1148 6.80 -20.45 -36.71
CA THR A 1148 7.01 -19.29 -37.59
C THR A 1148 7.41 -18.06 -36.76
N PRO A 1149 8.40 -17.23 -37.16
CA PRO A 1149 8.85 -16.07 -36.37
C PRO A 1149 7.84 -14.92 -36.25
N GLU A 1150 6.72 -14.94 -36.98
CA GLU A 1150 5.79 -13.81 -37.10
C GLU A 1150 4.72 -13.73 -36.01
N THR A 1151 4.63 -14.71 -35.12
CA THR A 1151 3.73 -14.62 -33.96
C THR A 1151 4.45 -14.05 -32.75
N ARG A 1152 4.95 -12.81 -32.86
CA ARG A 1152 4.94 -11.93 -31.68
C ARG A 1152 3.48 -11.53 -31.44
N SER A 1153 2.72 -12.48 -30.89
CA SER A 1153 1.45 -12.13 -30.28
C SER A 1153 1.73 -10.99 -29.30
N LYS A 1154 0.91 -9.94 -29.36
CA LYS A 1154 0.78 -8.94 -28.31
C LYS A 1154 0.16 -9.55 -27.03
N ASN A 1155 0.55 -10.76 -26.67
CA ASN A 1155 0.43 -11.23 -25.31
C ASN A 1155 1.64 -10.68 -24.57
N VAL A 1156 1.49 -9.44 -24.08
CA VAL A 1156 2.25 -8.99 -22.92
C VAL A 1156 1.79 -9.90 -21.78
N GLY A 1157 2.47 -11.04 -21.65
CA GLY A 1157 2.30 -11.94 -20.53
C GLY A 1157 2.73 -11.22 -19.27
N LEU A 1158 1.76 -11.02 -18.39
CA LEU A 1158 1.81 -11.50 -17.00
C LEU A 1158 3.14 -12.20 -16.66
N TYR A 1159 3.84 -11.65 -15.68
CA TYR A 1159 5.19 -11.93 -15.16
C TYR A 1159 6.26 -10.91 -15.58
N LEU A 1160 6.02 -9.65 -15.16
CA LEU A 1160 7.02 -8.70 -14.66
C LEU A 1160 6.40 -7.95 -13.48
#